data_AF-B8BSR9-F1
#
_entry.id   AF-B8BSR9-F1
#
_cell.length_a   1.000
_cell.length_b   1.000
_cell.length_c   1.000
_cell.angle_alpha   90.00
_cell.angle_beta   90.00
_cell.angle_gamma   90.00
#
_symmetry.space_group_name_H-M   'P 1'
#
loop_
_entity.id
_entity.type
_entity.pdbx_description
1 polymer ?
#
loop_
_entity_poly.entity_id
_entity_poly.type
_entity_poly.pdbx_seq_one_letter_code
_entity_poly.pdbx_strand_id
1 'polypeptide(L)'
;MPPKATPKPKRRRSNDSSSTPPTIKFETQAKKQQQWRQKRQRLQEYNAHQFLDASATVHAGLFGARRLPEIKSLWRSLVKKELDSAVAAAGVGDASDGVRGVGAASDGCDVVVGAGAIRTAGQPSGGKISSRHLRRRTGSHKRRRRHRFPRGEDSGKVNGGDGADVKMAASTTSNDGKADQNKEKNNVQTPKSCRRARRKPALLKLEHSTWWQSQSCQTASSTIQKTNENNNWIPTHQWHSKRFHMSSSPLFSWSVPLVHSNRGSRAALRLASSSEFPKCTVQDATWEIDGRAVCLEVCGGDNLELSVLDTLVSLLQRVCGDDENSFLRDETVLNGCKAGEGLIYDVDAFPLKPVGPSTFLFSKSNEGTKEVKVSIMVHPAIRVKVMSLIEDISSNINLEGWGVKVSTTSLSLLRIRGLASSATIASVLSLDSSKLNSSLEHGQLVEFDASNDTTTSAKSLITRHQPNQQRGDLPQNFATSGWDILFHPSIASSIFQSFATHGAACAIGLAEASRAQLEACPPLPIFPRDYPDTEAGKSYWEGNGDNGSDWVVIRECVEGSWGRMHTSLNRVLRNHKRFKGRTDRSEPACLGNAQSQTAALITRAQVLGRTTSTINWKSLIPMLSSLTSEESVVVVRGSFGIPFVQLLHGCGKLHYREMTFESHDVTQQRRLRRPACSFKSMVHASPLSREELGAHSELCQQMLESLSLPALLRCEIYCEGKGTLHPGDLLFPIAQDDVDDSNNYEEDNNEKEAEEKTIQPLGVVIAGGFSPSRGKCHGTGFLGAARFIEALDGTAHGMGKKVSTSEEKRMMLRIKVVGTSCIECVERYALVALLL
;
A
#
# COMPACT_ATOMS: atom_id res chain seq x y z
N MET A 1 -39.31 20.07 41.10
CA MET A 1 -40.69 20.61 41.04
C MET A 1 -41.02 21.22 42.38
N PRO A 2 -41.84 22.29 42.51
CA PRO A 2 -42.17 23.44 41.63
C PRO A 2 -41.91 24.78 42.39
N PRO A 3 -42.45 25.97 42.04
CA PRO A 3 -42.98 26.51 40.78
C PRO A 3 -42.27 27.79 40.27
N LYS A 4 -42.76 28.26 39.11
CA LYS A 4 -42.40 29.40 38.24
C LYS A 4 -42.23 30.77 38.93
N ALA A 5 -41.28 31.58 38.44
CA ALA A 5 -41.19 33.01 38.70
C ALA A 5 -40.91 33.82 37.41
N THR A 6 -41.73 34.86 37.22
CA THR A 6 -41.71 35.90 36.17
C THR A 6 -40.69 37.03 36.47
N PRO A 7 -40.40 37.94 35.50
CA PRO A 7 -39.11 38.65 35.41
C PRO A 7 -39.14 40.11 35.90
N LYS A 8 -37.99 40.62 36.36
CA LYS A 8 -37.61 42.06 36.53
C LYS A 8 -36.06 42.18 36.60
N PRO A 9 -35.44 43.37 36.51
CA PRO A 9 -35.67 44.51 35.62
C PRO A 9 -34.38 45.10 35.00
N LYS A 10 -34.56 45.99 34.01
CA LYS A 10 -33.54 46.87 33.41
C LYS A 10 -32.89 47.79 34.46
N ARG A 11 -31.55 47.86 34.47
CA ARG A 11 -30.79 48.83 35.26
C ARG A 11 -30.16 49.91 34.35
N ARG A 12 -30.56 51.16 34.61
CA ARG A 12 -30.03 52.41 34.09
C ARG A 12 -28.52 52.52 34.35
N ARG A 13 -27.76 53.04 33.38
CA ARG A 13 -26.41 53.57 33.60
C ARG A 13 -26.46 55.09 33.54
N SER A 14 -25.92 55.69 34.58
CA SER A 14 -25.68 57.12 34.75
C SER A 14 -24.48 57.57 33.91
N ASN A 15 -24.60 58.78 33.38
CA ASN A 15 -23.52 59.59 32.84
C ASN A 15 -22.60 60.02 33.98
N ASP A 16 -21.29 59.99 33.75
CA ASP A 16 -20.38 60.96 34.33
C ASP A 16 -19.26 61.29 33.35
N SER A 17 -19.11 62.59 33.17
CA SER A 17 -18.17 63.28 32.30
C SER A 17 -16.93 63.68 33.11
N SER A 18 -15.74 63.25 32.69
CA SER A 18 -14.52 63.99 33.00
C SER A 18 -13.45 63.74 31.94
N SER A 19 -13.01 64.85 31.36
CA SER A 19 -12.06 65.05 30.29
C SER A 19 -10.62 64.69 30.65
N THR A 20 -9.96 63.90 29.81
CA THR A 20 -8.53 64.03 29.45
C THR A 20 -8.28 63.23 28.18
N PRO A 21 -7.61 63.78 27.14
CA PRO A 21 -7.43 63.08 25.88
C PRO A 21 -6.19 62.18 25.94
N PRO A 22 -6.29 60.85 25.76
CA PRO A 22 -5.14 60.08 25.36
C PRO A 22 -4.99 60.21 23.85
N THR A 23 -3.85 60.74 23.42
CA THR A 23 -3.37 60.72 22.03
C THR A 23 -3.30 59.25 21.56
N ILE A 24 -4.38 58.79 20.92
CA ILE A 24 -4.47 57.47 20.32
C ILE A 24 -3.52 57.45 19.11
N LYS A 25 -2.49 56.61 19.21
CA LYS A 25 -1.62 56.22 18.10
C LYS A 25 -2.45 55.49 17.03
N PHE A 26 -3.05 56.26 16.11
CA PHE A 26 -3.76 55.77 14.93
C PHE A 26 -2.86 54.97 13.97
N GLU A 27 -1.54 55.03 14.14
CA GLU A 27 -0.58 54.26 13.34
C GLU A 27 -0.70 52.72 13.50
N THR A 28 -1.31 52.23 14.59
CA THR A 28 -1.28 50.79 14.88
C THR A 28 -2.29 49.96 14.07
N GLN A 29 -3.43 50.54 13.69
CA GLN A 29 -4.43 49.82 12.88
C GLN A 29 -4.05 49.81 11.40
N ALA A 30 -3.58 50.94 10.85
CA ALA A 30 -3.09 51.00 9.48
C ALA A 30 -1.88 50.05 9.27
N LYS A 31 -0.91 50.04 10.20
CA LYS A 31 0.23 49.10 10.15
C LYS A 31 -0.21 47.64 10.29
N LYS A 32 -1.20 47.33 11.14
CA LYS A 32 -1.77 45.98 11.24
C LYS A 32 -2.49 45.56 9.96
N GLN A 33 -3.27 46.45 9.36
CA GLN A 33 -4.01 46.17 8.14
C GLN A 33 -3.07 46.03 6.93
N GLN A 34 -2.00 46.84 6.87
CA GLN A 34 -0.95 46.75 5.88
C GLN A 34 -0.11 45.48 6.06
N GLN A 35 0.22 45.08 7.30
CA GLN A 35 0.85 43.78 7.59
C GLN A 35 -0.06 42.61 7.19
N TRP A 36 -1.38 42.72 7.42
CA TRP A 36 -2.33 41.67 7.03
C TRP A 36 -2.44 41.56 5.50
N ARG A 37 -2.48 42.68 4.79
CA ARG A 37 -2.44 42.74 3.32
C ARG A 37 -1.13 42.18 2.77
N GLN A 38 0.02 42.57 3.31
CA GLN A 38 1.33 42.03 2.91
C GLN A 38 1.44 40.52 3.21
N LYS A 39 0.87 40.04 4.32
CA LYS A 39 0.87 38.61 4.65
C LYS A 39 -0.03 37.82 3.70
N ARG A 40 -1.18 38.38 3.29
CA ARG A 40 -2.10 37.77 2.32
C ARG A 40 -1.51 37.81 0.91
N GLN A 41 -0.83 38.89 0.54
CA GLN A 41 -0.12 39.03 -0.73
C GLN A 41 1.07 38.07 -0.81
N ARG A 42 1.89 37.96 0.26
CA ARG A 42 2.95 36.93 0.34
C ARG A 42 2.41 35.51 0.31
N LEU A 43 1.22 35.26 0.87
CA LEU A 43 0.57 33.95 0.80
C LEU A 43 0.01 33.67 -0.60
N GLN A 44 -0.53 34.69 -1.27
CA GLN A 44 -0.94 34.61 -2.68
C GLN A 44 0.25 34.44 -3.62
N GLU A 45 1.36 35.15 -3.41
CA GLU A 45 2.63 34.96 -4.14
C GLU A 45 3.20 33.57 -3.87
N TYR A 46 3.24 33.12 -2.61
CA TYR A 46 3.69 31.76 -2.26
C TYR A 46 2.81 30.67 -2.91
N ASN A 47 1.49 30.87 -2.96
CA ASN A 47 0.56 29.94 -3.59
C ASN A 47 0.58 30.05 -5.13
N ALA A 48 0.78 31.24 -5.69
CA ALA A 48 0.96 31.44 -7.13
C ALA A 48 2.26 30.80 -7.62
N HIS A 49 3.34 30.85 -6.83
CA HIS A 49 4.57 30.11 -7.09
C HIS A 49 4.40 28.58 -6.93
N GLN A 50 3.42 28.09 -6.16
CA GLN A 50 3.09 26.65 -6.12
C GLN A 50 2.19 26.22 -7.29
N PHE A 51 1.32 27.10 -7.79
CA PHE A 51 0.40 26.79 -8.89
C PHE A 51 1.10 26.83 -10.26
N LEU A 52 2.14 27.65 -10.41
CA LEU A 52 2.90 27.77 -11.66
C LEU A 52 4.04 26.73 -11.83
N ASP A 53 4.30 25.85 -10.84
CA ASP A 53 5.48 24.97 -10.87
C ASP A 53 5.17 23.45 -10.91
N ALA A 54 3.92 23.05 -11.17
CA ALA A 54 3.55 21.63 -11.29
C ALA A 54 3.33 21.13 -12.73
N SER A 55 3.14 22.00 -13.73
CA SER A 55 2.81 21.56 -15.09
C SER A 55 3.58 22.19 -16.27
N ALA A 56 4.43 23.22 -16.10
CA ALA A 56 5.02 23.88 -17.30
C ALA A 56 6.49 24.36 -17.26
N THR A 57 7.20 24.43 -16.12
CA THR A 57 8.58 24.96 -16.10
C THR A 57 9.64 23.88 -15.90
N VAL A 58 10.33 23.51 -16.98
CA VAL A 58 11.62 22.80 -16.88
C VAL A 58 12.63 23.78 -16.29
N HIS A 59 12.89 23.65 -15.00
CA HIS A 59 13.92 24.39 -14.27
C HIS A 59 15.21 24.44 -15.13
N ALA A 60 15.72 25.63 -15.46
CA ALA A 60 16.89 25.79 -16.34
C ALA A 60 18.13 24.98 -15.87
N GLY A 61 18.26 24.75 -14.55
CA GLY A 61 19.29 23.87 -13.98
C GLY A 61 19.11 22.37 -14.28
N LEU A 62 17.88 21.92 -14.56
CA LEU A 62 17.55 20.57 -15.02
C LEU A 62 17.74 20.43 -16.55
N PHE A 63 17.48 21.51 -17.30
CA PHE A 63 17.78 21.58 -18.74
C PHE A 63 19.29 21.47 -18.99
N GLY A 64 20.08 22.25 -18.24
CA GLY A 64 21.54 22.14 -18.24
C GLY A 64 22.02 20.75 -17.85
N ALA A 65 21.59 20.20 -16.70
CA ALA A 65 22.13 18.94 -16.19
C ALA A 65 21.84 17.70 -17.05
N ARG A 66 20.79 17.71 -17.90
CA ARG A 66 20.43 16.55 -18.74
C ARG A 66 20.93 16.66 -20.18
N ARG A 67 21.01 17.87 -20.73
CA ARG A 67 21.51 18.09 -22.09
C ARG A 67 23.01 18.41 -22.13
N LEU A 68 23.64 18.79 -21.02
CA LEU A 68 25.09 19.03 -20.97
C LEU A 68 25.94 17.87 -21.48
N PRO A 69 25.62 16.58 -21.24
CA PRO A 69 26.38 15.47 -21.82
C PRO A 69 26.26 15.41 -23.35
N GLU A 70 25.06 15.61 -23.89
CA GLU A 70 24.76 15.58 -25.33
C GLU A 70 25.35 16.82 -26.05
N ILE A 71 25.22 18.01 -25.44
CA ILE A 71 25.83 19.25 -25.93
C ILE A 71 27.36 19.17 -25.85
N LYS A 72 27.93 18.56 -24.80
CA LYS A 72 29.37 18.29 -24.74
C LYS A 72 29.83 17.28 -25.80
N SER A 73 29.03 16.26 -26.08
CA SER A 73 29.32 15.29 -27.15
C SER A 73 29.31 15.97 -28.52
N LEU A 74 28.30 16.79 -28.81
CA LEU A 74 28.21 17.58 -30.04
C LEU A 74 29.36 18.57 -30.17
N TRP A 75 29.66 19.34 -29.12
CA TRP A 75 30.76 20.28 -29.10
C TRP A 75 32.11 19.59 -29.33
N ARG A 76 32.35 18.43 -28.68
CA ARG A 76 33.54 17.61 -28.93
C ARG A 76 33.64 17.12 -30.37
N SER A 77 32.53 16.71 -30.99
CA SER A 77 32.55 16.30 -32.41
C SER A 77 32.84 17.47 -33.34
N LEU A 78 32.37 18.68 -32.98
CA LEU A 78 32.55 19.89 -33.78
C LEU A 78 33.99 20.36 -33.70
N VAL A 79 34.56 20.42 -32.49
CA VAL A 79 35.96 20.77 -32.26
C VAL A 79 36.90 19.73 -32.87
N LYS A 80 36.56 18.43 -32.79
CA LYS A 80 37.35 17.38 -33.45
C LYS A 80 37.33 17.55 -34.97
N LYS A 81 36.18 17.83 -35.58
CA LYS A 81 36.09 18.16 -37.01
C LYS A 81 36.90 19.39 -37.39
N GLU A 82 36.87 20.46 -36.59
CA GLU A 82 37.70 21.65 -36.85
C GLU A 82 39.19 21.35 -36.71
N LEU A 83 39.59 20.55 -35.72
CA LEU A 83 40.98 20.17 -35.52
C LEU A 83 41.48 19.26 -36.64
N ASP A 84 40.68 18.28 -37.05
CA ASP A 84 40.99 17.40 -38.19
C ASP A 84 41.04 18.19 -39.50
N SER A 85 40.17 19.21 -39.67
CA SER A 85 40.20 20.12 -40.83
C SER A 85 41.43 21.04 -40.80
N ALA A 86 41.87 21.49 -39.62
CA ALA A 86 43.06 22.32 -39.46
C ALA A 86 44.36 21.51 -39.68
N VAL A 87 44.38 20.24 -39.26
CA VAL A 87 45.48 19.31 -39.52
C VAL A 87 45.53 18.94 -41.00
N ALA A 88 44.38 18.74 -41.66
CA ALA A 88 44.31 18.55 -43.11
C ALA A 88 44.75 19.80 -43.89
N ALA A 89 44.46 21.00 -43.38
CA ALA A 89 44.91 22.26 -43.97
C ALA A 89 46.40 22.57 -43.73
N ALA A 90 47.02 21.96 -42.71
CA ALA A 90 48.43 22.14 -42.37
C ALA A 90 49.36 21.10 -43.04
N GLY A 91 48.82 20.14 -43.79
CA GLY A 91 49.56 19.04 -44.41
C GLY A 91 49.79 19.23 -45.91
N VAL A 92 50.57 20.23 -46.31
CA VAL A 92 51.26 20.26 -47.62
C VAL A 92 52.74 20.46 -47.32
N GLY A 93 53.51 19.37 -47.49
CA GLY A 93 54.93 19.32 -47.16
C GLY A 93 55.51 17.94 -47.48
N ASP A 94 55.67 17.73 -48.78
CA ASP A 94 56.43 16.71 -49.50
C ASP A 94 57.64 16.09 -48.77
N ALA A 95 57.76 14.76 -48.82
CA ALA A 95 59.03 14.02 -49.01
C ALA A 95 58.82 12.49 -48.99
N SER A 96 59.22 11.88 -50.11
CA SER A 96 59.55 10.48 -50.39
C SER A 96 60.30 9.71 -49.28
N ASP A 97 59.97 8.44 -49.03
CA ASP A 97 60.67 7.26 -49.60
C ASP A 97 60.27 5.95 -48.89
N GLY A 98 60.10 4.89 -49.68
CA GLY A 98 60.55 3.52 -49.35
C GLY A 98 59.90 2.68 -48.25
N VAL A 99 59.43 1.49 -48.70
CA VAL A 99 59.55 0.15 -48.07
C VAL A 99 58.26 -0.50 -47.53
N ARG A 100 58.03 -1.70 -48.10
CA ARG A 100 56.97 -2.70 -47.85
C ARG A 100 56.98 -3.25 -46.42
N GLY A 101 55.80 -3.59 -45.87
CA GLY A 101 55.70 -4.51 -44.74
C GLY A 101 54.30 -4.69 -44.14
N VAL A 102 53.62 -5.77 -44.55
CA VAL A 102 52.79 -6.73 -43.77
C VAL A 102 52.10 -6.25 -42.47
N GLY A 103 50.79 -6.53 -42.35
CA GLY A 103 50.24 -7.10 -41.11
C GLY A 103 49.04 -6.41 -40.45
N ALA A 104 47.96 -7.17 -40.34
CA ALA A 104 46.76 -6.98 -39.52
C ALA A 104 46.92 -6.28 -38.16
N ALA A 105 45.96 -5.40 -37.83
CA ALA A 105 45.28 -5.31 -36.52
C ALA A 105 44.33 -4.09 -36.50
N SER A 106 43.03 -4.31 -36.70
CA SER A 106 41.98 -3.34 -36.36
C SER A 106 40.97 -4.02 -35.44
N ASP A 107 41.34 -4.15 -34.18
CA ASP A 107 40.37 -4.10 -33.06
C ASP A 107 41.12 -4.00 -31.74
N GLY A 108 40.82 -2.93 -30.98
CA GLY A 108 41.22 -2.82 -29.59
C GLY A 108 42.24 -1.73 -29.29
N CYS A 109 41.80 -0.47 -29.24
CA CYS A 109 42.30 0.48 -28.24
C CYS A 109 41.37 1.69 -28.15
N ASP A 110 40.41 1.68 -27.23
CA ASP A 110 39.85 2.91 -26.66
C ASP A 110 39.08 2.64 -25.35
N VAL A 111 39.75 1.97 -24.40
CA VAL A 111 39.37 2.01 -22.99
C VAL A 111 40.65 2.03 -22.15
N VAL A 112 41.30 3.19 -22.02
CA VAL A 112 41.93 3.69 -20.78
C VAL A 112 42.29 5.17 -21.01
N VAL A 113 41.42 6.11 -20.66
CA VAL A 113 41.87 7.44 -20.22
C VAL A 113 41.43 7.64 -18.79
N GLY A 114 42.45 7.64 -17.92
CA GLY A 114 42.36 7.59 -16.48
C GLY A 114 41.49 8.66 -15.84
N ALA A 115 40.91 8.26 -14.71
CA ALA A 115 40.11 9.03 -13.79
C ALA A 115 40.93 10.13 -13.06
N GLY A 116 41.46 11.12 -13.78
CA GLY A 116 42.07 12.33 -13.23
C GLY A 116 41.15 13.55 -13.42
N ALA A 117 40.27 13.82 -12.46
CA ALA A 117 39.26 14.88 -12.59
C ALA A 117 39.84 16.29 -12.36
N ILE A 118 40.04 17.06 -13.44
CA ILE A 118 40.18 18.53 -13.39
C ILE A 118 38.87 19.13 -12.86
N ARG A 119 38.92 19.78 -11.68
CA ARG A 119 37.76 20.44 -11.05
C ARG A 119 37.39 21.72 -11.79
N THR A 120 36.36 21.65 -12.63
CA THR A 120 35.76 22.83 -13.26
C THR A 120 34.75 23.54 -12.34
N ALA A 121 34.70 24.86 -12.41
CA ALA A 121 33.70 25.69 -11.72
C ALA A 121 32.27 25.28 -12.13
N GLY A 122 31.41 25.02 -11.14
CA GLY A 122 30.04 24.50 -11.35
C GLY A 122 29.83 23.03 -10.96
N GLN A 123 30.89 22.30 -10.59
CA GLN A 123 30.75 20.94 -10.06
C GLN A 123 30.01 20.94 -8.70
N PRO A 124 29.09 19.98 -8.45
CA PRO A 124 28.35 19.87 -7.21
C PRO A 124 29.30 19.86 -5.99
N SER A 125 29.24 20.90 -5.14
CA SER A 125 29.91 20.92 -3.83
C SER A 125 29.75 19.57 -3.11
N GLY A 126 30.78 19.10 -2.40
CA GLY A 126 30.98 17.69 -1.99
C GLY A 126 29.83 16.93 -1.32
N GLY A 127 28.74 17.59 -0.89
CA GLY A 127 27.51 16.93 -0.45
C GLY A 127 26.52 16.52 -1.57
N LYS A 128 26.68 17.08 -2.78
CA LYS A 128 25.85 16.76 -3.95
C LYS A 128 26.46 15.65 -4.83
N ILE A 129 27.73 15.30 -4.60
CA ILE A 129 28.42 14.19 -5.27
C ILE A 129 27.85 12.84 -4.84
N SER A 130 27.43 12.69 -3.57
CA SER A 130 26.77 11.46 -3.13
C SER A 130 25.42 11.27 -3.84
N SER A 131 25.10 10.01 -4.14
CA SER A 131 23.80 9.62 -4.72
C SER A 131 22.65 10.23 -3.92
N ARG A 132 21.53 10.57 -4.58
CA ARG A 132 20.39 11.28 -3.93
C ARG A 132 19.89 10.54 -2.68
N HIS A 133 19.98 9.22 -2.68
CA HIS A 133 19.55 8.38 -1.56
C HIS A 133 20.50 8.42 -0.35
N LEU A 134 21.80 8.65 -0.56
CA LEU A 134 22.80 8.74 0.51
C LEU A 134 22.96 10.17 1.09
N ARG A 135 22.27 11.16 0.51
CA ARG A 135 22.39 12.56 0.94
C ARG A 135 21.81 12.76 2.34
N ARG A 136 22.60 13.40 3.21
CA ARG A 136 22.17 13.82 4.56
C ARG A 136 22.23 15.34 4.69
N ARG A 137 21.10 15.97 5.05
CA ARG A 137 21.03 17.43 5.29
C ARG A 137 21.92 17.88 6.45
N THR A 138 22.23 16.99 7.40
CA THR A 138 23.11 17.30 8.54
C THR A 138 24.60 17.44 8.18
N GLY A 139 24.98 17.24 6.91
CA GLY A 139 26.36 17.35 6.46
C GLY A 139 26.97 18.75 6.60
N SER A 140 26.15 19.80 6.75
CA SER A 140 26.57 21.16 7.05
C SER A 140 26.95 21.39 8.52
N HIS A 141 26.29 20.69 9.46
CA HIS A 141 26.44 20.95 10.89
C HIS A 141 27.48 20.05 11.60
N LYS A 142 27.73 18.83 11.09
CA LYS A 142 28.75 17.92 11.63
C LYS A 142 29.52 17.26 10.50
N ARG A 143 30.79 17.64 10.31
CA ARG A 143 31.69 17.08 9.29
C ARG A 143 31.89 15.56 9.41
N ARG A 144 31.75 14.99 10.62
CA ARG A 144 31.91 13.54 10.92
C ARG A 144 30.92 12.60 10.18
N ARG A 145 29.90 13.09 9.48
CA ARG A 145 28.91 12.27 8.75
C ARG A 145 29.12 12.19 7.24
N ARG A 146 30.24 12.68 6.72
CA ARG A 146 30.63 12.39 5.34
C ARG A 146 31.16 10.96 5.28
N HIS A 147 30.79 10.21 4.23
CA HIS A 147 31.59 9.05 3.87
C HIS A 147 33.04 9.53 3.76
N ARG A 148 33.95 8.92 4.54
CA ARG A 148 35.37 9.01 4.22
C ARG A 148 35.51 8.29 2.88
N PHE A 149 35.37 9.01 1.79
CA PHE A 149 36.04 8.57 0.57
C PHE A 149 37.51 8.38 0.95
N PRO A 150 38.17 7.30 0.53
CA PRO A 150 39.63 7.26 0.55
C PRO A 150 40.08 8.56 -0.09
N ARG A 151 40.73 9.43 0.69
CA ARG A 151 41.44 10.53 0.06
C ARG A 151 42.54 9.81 -0.72
N GLY A 152 42.57 10.00 -2.04
CA GLY A 152 43.80 9.77 -2.77
C GLY A 152 44.92 10.48 -2.01
N GLU A 153 46.07 9.84 -1.91
CA GLU A 153 47.28 10.35 -1.30
C GLU A 153 47.79 11.58 -2.05
N ASP A 154 47.04 12.68 -2.03
CA ASP A 154 47.56 13.99 -2.40
C ASP A 154 48.20 14.57 -1.14
N SER A 155 49.45 14.17 -0.94
CA SER A 155 50.46 14.88 -0.15
C SER A 155 50.66 16.29 -0.72
N GLY A 156 49.77 17.22 -0.33
CA GLY A 156 49.83 18.60 -0.81
C GLY A 156 49.37 19.60 0.24
N LYS A 157 50.33 20.06 1.06
CA LYS A 157 50.36 21.31 1.85
C LYS A 157 49.00 21.91 2.21
N VAL A 158 48.50 21.61 3.41
CA VAL A 158 47.64 22.55 4.15
C VAL A 158 48.52 23.18 5.23
N ASN A 159 49.14 24.30 4.84
CA ASN A 159 49.65 25.27 5.79
C ASN A 159 48.47 26.03 6.40
N GLY A 160 48.55 26.27 7.71
CA GLY A 160 47.91 27.41 8.37
C GLY A 160 46.67 27.09 9.18
N GLY A 161 46.84 27.02 10.51
CA GLY A 161 45.73 27.20 11.44
C GLY A 161 45.79 26.40 12.74
N ASP A 162 46.97 26.04 13.25
CA ASP A 162 47.12 25.65 14.64
C ASP A 162 47.01 26.89 15.53
N GLY A 163 45.88 26.97 16.24
CA GLY A 163 45.72 27.75 17.46
C GLY A 163 45.25 26.80 18.54
N ALA A 164 46.19 26.06 19.11
CA ALA A 164 45.99 25.21 20.26
C ALA A 164 45.90 26.09 21.52
N ASP A 165 44.79 26.02 22.24
CA ASP A 165 44.77 26.35 23.66
C ASP A 165 44.38 25.10 24.45
N VAL A 166 45.44 24.49 24.98
CA VAL A 166 45.43 23.53 26.07
C VAL A 166 45.13 24.31 27.35
N LYS A 167 44.10 23.94 28.11
CA LYS A 167 44.14 24.17 29.55
C LYS A 167 43.53 23.02 30.34
N MET A 168 44.46 22.40 31.04
CA MET A 168 44.43 21.36 32.07
C MET A 168 43.29 21.47 33.07
N ALA A 169 42.93 20.29 33.56
CA ALA A 169 42.18 20.08 34.79
C ALA A 169 42.95 20.63 36.01
N ALA A 170 42.21 21.23 36.95
CA ALA A 170 42.63 21.34 38.33
C ALA A 170 41.40 21.20 39.24
N SER A 171 41.47 20.17 40.07
CA SER A 171 40.69 19.96 41.27
C SER A 171 41.11 20.96 42.35
N THR A 172 40.17 21.65 42.97
CA THR A 172 40.40 22.24 44.30
C THR A 172 39.10 22.26 45.09
N THR A 173 39.08 21.43 46.12
CA THR A 173 38.24 21.49 47.30
C THR A 173 38.37 22.84 48.01
N SER A 174 37.25 23.48 48.33
CA SER A 174 37.15 24.31 49.53
C SER A 174 35.72 24.22 50.08
N ASN A 175 35.65 23.79 51.33
CA ASN A 175 34.54 24.00 52.23
C ASN A 175 34.39 25.50 52.47
N ASP A 176 33.16 26.00 52.46
CA ASP A 176 32.75 26.97 53.47
C ASP A 176 31.24 26.92 53.64
N GLY A 177 30.84 26.68 54.89
CA GLY A 177 29.46 26.64 55.32
C GLY A 177 28.91 28.05 55.52
N LYS A 178 27.67 28.26 55.08
CA LYS A 178 26.76 29.17 55.76
C LYS A 178 25.35 28.66 55.63
N ALA A 179 24.81 28.27 56.78
CA ALA A 179 23.41 27.99 56.99
C ALA A 179 22.64 29.32 56.94
N ASP A 180 21.62 29.39 56.10
CA ASP A 180 20.48 30.27 56.33
C ASP A 180 19.21 29.46 56.10
N GLN A 181 18.51 29.22 57.20
CA GLN A 181 17.16 28.68 57.19
C GLN A 181 16.23 29.81 56.76
N ASN A 182 15.54 29.65 55.63
CA ASN A 182 14.24 30.30 55.50
C ASN A 182 13.24 29.42 54.75
N LYS A 183 12.18 29.09 55.48
CA LYS A 183 10.95 28.47 54.99
C LYS A 183 10.26 29.47 54.06
N GLU A 184 10.07 29.08 52.80
CA GLU A 184 8.89 29.53 52.06
C GLU A 184 8.41 28.42 51.13
N LYS A 185 7.27 27.83 51.50
CA LYS A 185 6.41 27.11 50.58
C LYS A 185 5.95 28.13 49.54
N ASN A 186 6.25 27.92 48.25
CA ASN A 186 5.31 28.19 47.15
C ASN A 186 5.87 27.76 45.79
N ASN A 187 5.22 26.74 45.21
CA ASN A 187 5.08 26.47 43.77
C ASN A 187 6.34 26.65 42.88
N VAL A 188 7.33 25.76 43.03
CA VAL A 188 8.43 25.64 42.07
C VAL A 188 7.88 25.00 40.79
N GLN A 189 7.49 25.84 39.82
CA GLN A 189 7.50 25.41 38.43
C GLN A 189 8.93 25.01 38.11
N THR A 190 9.17 23.70 37.96
CA THR A 190 10.47 23.21 37.50
C THR A 190 10.83 23.95 36.22
N PRO A 191 12.01 24.61 36.15
CA PRO A 191 12.38 25.39 34.99
C PRO A 191 12.33 24.45 33.78
N LYS A 192 11.48 24.78 32.79
CA LYS A 192 11.31 23.98 31.57
C LYS A 192 12.70 23.71 31.01
N SER A 193 13.17 22.47 31.16
CA SER A 193 14.53 22.09 30.78
C SER A 193 14.82 22.61 29.38
N CYS A 194 15.91 23.38 29.25
CA CYS A 194 16.25 24.04 28.01
C CYS A 194 16.33 22.97 26.90
N ARG A 195 15.98 23.34 25.66
CA ARG A 195 15.93 22.42 24.50
C ARG A 195 17.23 21.61 24.30
N ARG A 196 18.35 22.12 24.86
CA ARG A 196 19.67 21.49 24.88
C ARG A 196 19.81 20.41 25.97
N ALA A 197 19.23 20.61 27.16
CA ALA A 197 19.20 19.63 28.25
C ALA A 197 18.33 18.41 27.89
N ARG A 198 17.16 18.62 27.26
CA ARG A 198 16.28 17.54 26.73
C ARG A 198 16.91 16.68 25.63
N ARG A 199 18.08 17.07 25.13
CA ARG A 199 18.83 16.33 24.10
C ARG A 199 20.05 15.61 24.67
N LYS A 200 20.26 15.64 26.00
CA LYS A 200 21.31 14.85 26.63
C LYS A 200 20.95 13.36 26.47
N PRO A 201 21.82 12.54 25.84
CA PRO A 201 21.52 11.13 25.60
C PRO A 201 21.16 10.36 26.87
N ALA A 202 21.76 10.70 28.01
CA ALA A 202 21.47 10.07 29.30
C ALA A 202 20.02 10.34 29.77
N LEU A 203 19.54 11.58 29.62
CA LEU A 203 18.17 11.95 29.99
C LEU A 203 17.15 11.34 29.03
N LEU A 204 17.43 11.31 27.73
CA LEU A 204 16.60 10.61 26.75
C LEU A 204 16.56 9.09 26.97
N LYS A 205 17.69 8.48 27.37
CA LYS A 205 17.73 7.05 27.73
C LYS A 205 16.93 6.76 28.98
N LEU A 206 16.97 7.64 29.98
CA LEU A 206 16.20 7.50 31.21
C LEU A 206 14.69 7.71 30.97
N GLU A 207 14.34 8.79 30.27
CA GLU A 207 12.94 9.16 29.94
C GLU A 207 12.30 8.14 29.00
N HIS A 208 13.07 7.56 28.08
CA HIS A 208 12.59 6.53 27.17
C HIS A 208 13.04 5.12 27.60
N SER A 209 13.53 4.90 28.82
CA SER A 209 14.04 3.59 29.27
C SER A 209 13.01 2.47 29.10
N THR A 210 11.74 2.78 29.36
CA THR A 210 10.57 1.91 29.15
C THR A 210 10.31 1.59 27.67
N TRP A 211 10.79 2.41 26.73
CA TRP A 211 10.72 2.14 25.28
C TRP A 211 11.75 1.11 24.80
N TRP A 212 12.74 0.78 25.63
CA TRP A 212 13.80 -0.18 25.29
C TRP A 212 13.59 -1.55 25.95
N GLN A 213 12.63 -1.67 26.87
CA GLN A 213 12.22 -2.95 27.42
C GLN A 213 11.34 -3.65 26.37
N SER A 214 11.78 -4.81 25.89
CA SER A 214 10.96 -5.65 25.02
C SER A 214 9.66 -5.96 25.74
N GLN A 215 8.51 -5.55 25.19
CA GLN A 215 7.19 -5.92 25.73
C GLN A 215 6.95 -7.44 25.68
N SER A 216 7.83 -8.22 25.05
CA SER A 216 7.75 -9.68 24.92
C SER A 216 7.96 -10.46 26.22
N CYS A 217 8.24 -9.81 27.35
CA CYS A 217 8.45 -10.46 28.65
C CYS A 217 7.62 -9.85 29.78
N GLN A 218 6.32 -9.59 29.54
CA GLN A 218 5.36 -9.52 30.64
C GLN A 218 4.88 -10.94 30.97
N THR A 219 5.64 -11.60 31.84
CA THR A 219 5.15 -12.74 32.62
C THR A 219 3.95 -12.30 33.47
N ALA A 220 3.01 -13.22 33.67
CA ALA A 220 1.76 -13.07 34.40
C ALA A 220 1.93 -12.76 35.91
N SER A 221 2.59 -11.65 36.26
CA SER A 221 2.62 -11.12 37.61
C SER A 221 1.64 -9.97 37.71
N SER A 222 0.52 -10.25 38.35
CA SER A 222 -0.56 -9.33 38.67
C SER A 222 -0.13 -8.19 39.59
N THR A 223 -0.92 -7.12 39.50
CA THR A 223 -1.14 -6.07 40.51
C THR A 223 -0.30 -4.80 40.32
N ILE A 224 -1.04 -3.70 40.08
CA ILE A 224 -0.61 -2.30 39.86
C ILE A 224 -0.23 -1.94 38.40
N GLN A 225 -1.21 -1.88 37.50
CA GLN A 225 -1.15 -0.96 36.34
C GLN A 225 -2.48 -0.24 36.13
N LYS A 226 -2.48 1.05 36.47
CA LYS A 226 -3.52 2.01 36.11
C LYS A 226 -3.49 2.27 34.60
N THR A 227 -4.61 2.00 33.91
CA THR A 227 -5.18 2.81 32.80
C THR A 227 -4.23 3.50 31.81
N ASN A 228 -3.26 2.79 31.24
CA ASN A 228 -2.62 3.22 29.99
C ASN A 228 -2.86 2.12 28.96
N GLU A 229 -3.61 2.45 27.90
CA GLU A 229 -3.77 1.63 26.70
C GLU A 229 -2.36 1.23 26.19
N ASN A 230 -1.92 0.00 26.47
CA ASN A 230 -0.57 -0.45 26.11
C ASN A 230 -0.51 -0.65 24.59
N ASN A 231 0.06 0.31 23.87
CA ASN A 231 0.34 0.19 22.44
C ASN A 231 1.29 -1.00 22.19
N ASN A 232 0.88 -1.94 21.33
CA ASN A 232 1.73 -3.02 20.86
C ASN A 232 2.72 -2.48 19.83
N TRP A 233 4.00 -2.72 20.05
CA TRP A 233 5.06 -2.33 19.12
C TRP A 233 5.51 -3.53 18.32
N ILE A 234 5.58 -3.38 16.99
CA ILE A 234 6.26 -4.39 16.17
C ILE A 234 7.72 -4.56 16.64
N PRO A 235 8.31 -5.75 16.54
CA PRO A 235 9.66 -6.00 17.05
C PRO A 235 10.72 -5.04 16.46
N THR A 236 10.48 -4.55 15.24
CA THR A 236 11.36 -3.62 14.52
C THR A 236 10.94 -2.14 14.66
N HIS A 237 10.07 -1.81 15.62
CA HIS A 237 9.42 -0.48 15.74
C HIS A 237 10.43 0.67 15.79
N GLN A 238 11.52 0.53 16.55
CA GLN A 238 12.53 1.57 16.66
C GLN A 238 13.30 1.82 15.35
N TRP A 239 13.43 0.79 14.52
CA TRP A 239 14.06 0.93 13.21
C TRP A 239 13.11 1.65 12.24
N HIS A 240 11.83 1.25 12.26
CA HIS A 240 10.78 1.83 11.43
C HIS A 240 10.46 3.27 11.80
N SER A 241 10.23 3.59 13.08
CA SER A 241 9.91 4.96 13.55
C SER A 241 10.95 6.02 13.20
N LYS A 242 12.19 5.63 12.91
CA LYS A 242 13.26 6.52 12.43
C LYS A 242 13.20 6.82 10.92
N ARG A 243 12.46 6.03 10.14
CA ARG A 243 12.49 6.00 8.66
C ARG A 243 11.11 6.06 8.01
N PHE A 244 10.07 5.67 8.73
CA PHE A 244 8.69 5.55 8.28
C PHE A 244 7.81 6.53 9.05
N HIS A 245 6.70 6.88 8.40
CA HIS A 245 5.57 7.44 9.10
C HIS A 245 4.86 6.29 9.81
N MET A 246 4.89 6.31 11.14
CA MET A 246 4.16 5.35 11.96
C MET A 246 2.72 5.83 12.14
N SER A 247 1.81 4.88 12.37
CA SER A 247 0.47 5.21 12.84
C SER A 247 0.55 6.04 14.13
N SER A 248 -0.26 7.09 14.22
CA SER A 248 -0.25 8.00 15.37
C SER A 248 -1.13 7.51 16.52
N SER A 249 -2.24 6.84 16.21
CA SER A 249 -2.94 5.91 17.09
C SER A 249 -2.45 4.49 16.81
N PRO A 250 -2.51 3.59 17.79
CA PRO A 250 -2.31 2.17 17.52
C PRO A 250 -3.45 1.68 16.61
N LEU A 251 -3.14 1.31 15.37
CA LEU A 251 -4.10 0.67 14.47
C LEU A 251 -4.27 -0.77 14.93
N PHE A 252 -5.48 -1.17 15.32
CA PHE A 252 -5.73 -2.49 15.92
C PHE A 252 -4.85 -2.78 17.13
N SER A 253 -4.62 -1.79 17.99
CA SER A 253 -3.67 -1.89 19.11
C SER A 253 -2.18 -1.93 18.70
N TRP A 254 -1.82 -1.83 17.40
CA TRP A 254 -0.43 -1.86 16.90
C TRP A 254 0.09 -0.52 16.37
N SER A 255 1.37 -0.25 16.62
CA SER A 255 2.11 0.85 15.98
C SER A 255 2.68 0.44 14.61
N VAL A 256 1.90 0.65 13.55
CA VAL A 256 2.16 0.13 12.19
C VAL A 256 3.00 1.09 11.34
N PRO A 257 4.02 0.61 10.59
CA PRO A 257 4.74 1.40 9.59
C PRO A 257 3.87 1.61 8.34
N LEU A 258 3.43 2.85 8.12
CA LEU A 258 2.49 3.16 7.04
C LEU A 258 3.19 3.32 5.69
N VAL A 259 4.20 4.17 5.63
CA VAL A 259 4.86 4.57 4.38
C VAL A 259 6.28 5.03 4.64
N HIS A 260 7.19 4.74 3.71
CA HIS A 260 8.58 5.15 3.82
C HIS A 260 8.73 6.66 3.59
N SER A 261 9.48 7.38 4.44
CA SER A 261 9.56 8.85 4.37
C SER A 261 10.22 9.40 3.09
N ASN A 262 11.12 8.63 2.46
CA ASN A 262 11.90 9.06 1.30
C ASN A 262 11.63 8.29 -0.01
N ARG A 263 10.92 7.17 0.07
CA ARG A 263 10.67 6.23 -1.03
C ARG A 263 9.16 6.12 -1.18
N GLY A 264 8.69 5.63 -2.31
CA GLY A 264 7.26 5.37 -2.52
C GLY A 264 7.10 4.09 -3.32
N SER A 265 5.86 3.67 -3.55
CA SER A 265 5.54 2.36 -4.10
C SER A 265 6.22 2.08 -5.45
N ARG A 266 6.39 3.08 -6.32
CA ARG A 266 7.14 2.94 -7.59
C ARG A 266 8.59 2.49 -7.41
N ALA A 267 9.25 2.90 -6.33
CA ALA A 267 10.61 2.47 -6.04
C ALA A 267 10.63 1.04 -5.53
N ALA A 268 9.67 0.65 -4.68
CA ALA A 268 9.50 -0.71 -4.19
C ALA A 268 9.24 -1.69 -5.35
N LEU A 269 8.28 -1.38 -6.23
CA LEU A 269 7.96 -2.19 -7.41
C LEU A 269 9.18 -2.40 -8.30
N ARG A 270 9.92 -1.33 -8.63
CA ARG A 270 11.13 -1.44 -9.46
C ARG A 270 12.20 -2.32 -8.84
N LEU A 271 12.38 -2.25 -7.52
CA LEU A 271 13.35 -3.08 -6.82
C LEU A 271 12.91 -4.54 -6.82
N ALA A 272 11.63 -4.81 -6.57
CA ALA A 272 11.10 -6.16 -6.60
C ALA A 272 11.21 -6.81 -8.00
N SER A 273 11.07 -6.04 -9.08
CA SER A 273 11.22 -6.55 -10.44
C SER A 273 12.67 -6.70 -10.92
N SER A 274 13.68 -6.31 -10.13
CA SER A 274 15.06 -6.36 -10.57
C SER A 274 15.64 -7.76 -10.36
N SER A 275 16.31 -8.30 -11.39
CA SER A 275 17.05 -9.57 -11.31
C SER A 275 18.43 -9.41 -10.65
N GLU A 276 18.99 -8.20 -10.62
CA GLU A 276 20.26 -7.93 -9.98
C GLU A 276 20.18 -8.16 -8.46
N PHE A 277 21.01 -9.05 -7.96
CA PHE A 277 21.23 -9.23 -6.53
C PHE A 277 22.14 -8.10 -5.99
N PRO A 278 21.89 -7.56 -4.78
CA PRO A 278 20.74 -7.78 -3.89
C PRO A 278 19.64 -6.71 -4.08
N LYS A 279 18.50 -7.09 -4.68
CA LYS A 279 17.33 -6.20 -4.86
C LYS A 279 16.02 -6.95 -4.59
N CYS A 280 15.55 -6.83 -3.35
CA CYS A 280 14.23 -7.30 -2.94
C CYS A 280 13.60 -6.26 -1.99
N THR A 281 12.39 -6.55 -1.54
CA THR A 281 11.69 -5.77 -0.51
C THR A 281 11.52 -6.61 0.75
N VAL A 282 11.53 -5.95 1.91
CA VAL A 282 11.27 -6.57 3.21
C VAL A 282 10.17 -5.81 3.93
N GLN A 283 9.16 -6.52 4.44
CA GLN A 283 8.09 -5.96 5.26
C GLN A 283 8.08 -6.66 6.62
N ASP A 284 7.95 -5.89 7.70
CA ASP A 284 7.54 -6.45 8.99
C ASP A 284 6.00 -6.47 9.02
N ALA A 285 5.44 -7.66 8.83
CA ALA A 285 4.00 -7.90 8.78
C ALA A 285 3.50 -8.58 10.08
N THR A 286 4.28 -8.53 11.17
CA THR A 286 3.91 -9.12 12.46
C THR A 286 2.56 -8.63 12.98
N TRP A 287 2.22 -7.35 12.74
CA TRP A 287 0.93 -6.78 13.14
C TRP A 287 -0.25 -7.38 12.35
N GLU A 288 -0.04 -7.87 11.13
CA GLU A 288 -1.10 -8.47 10.32
C GLU A 288 -1.55 -9.83 10.87
N ILE A 289 -0.74 -10.45 11.73
CA ILE A 289 -1.05 -11.69 12.44
C ILE A 289 -1.21 -11.45 13.95
N ASP A 290 -1.44 -10.21 14.37
CA ASP A 290 -1.53 -9.79 15.79
C ASP A 290 -0.34 -10.24 16.67
N GLY A 291 0.82 -10.49 16.06
CA GLY A 291 2.00 -11.06 16.74
C GLY A 291 1.76 -12.41 17.41
N ARG A 292 0.64 -13.09 17.13
CA ARG A 292 0.20 -14.32 17.80
C ARG A 292 -0.61 -15.19 16.85
N ALA A 293 -0.30 -16.49 16.79
CA ALA A 293 -1.16 -17.48 16.17
C ALA A 293 -2.15 -18.04 17.19
N VAL A 294 -3.38 -18.30 16.76
CA VAL A 294 -4.36 -19.11 17.50
C VAL A 294 -3.97 -20.57 17.32
N CYS A 295 -3.79 -21.32 18.40
CA CYS A 295 -3.37 -22.70 18.35
C CYS A 295 -4.51 -23.61 18.80
N LEU A 296 -4.87 -24.55 17.95
CA LEU A 296 -5.81 -25.63 18.25
C LEU A 296 -5.00 -26.92 18.38
N GLU A 297 -5.00 -27.51 19.57
CA GLU A 297 -4.31 -28.75 19.91
C GLU A 297 -5.39 -29.82 20.17
N VAL A 298 -5.30 -30.96 19.48
CA VAL A 298 -6.20 -32.10 19.68
C VAL A 298 -5.36 -33.31 20.11
N CYS A 299 -5.70 -33.87 21.27
CA CYS A 299 -5.08 -35.06 21.83
C CYS A 299 -6.05 -36.25 21.72
N GLY A 300 -5.60 -37.33 21.11
CA GLY A 300 -6.39 -38.57 20.99
C GLY A 300 -6.40 -39.41 22.26
N GLY A 301 -7.54 -40.04 22.54
CA GLY A 301 -7.66 -41.08 23.56
C GLY A 301 -7.06 -42.42 23.12
N ASP A 302 -6.72 -43.28 24.08
CA ASP A 302 -6.03 -44.55 23.80
C ASP A 302 -6.90 -45.59 23.05
N ASN A 303 -8.23 -45.43 23.05
CA ASN A 303 -9.20 -46.48 22.66
C ASN A 303 -10.16 -46.14 21.48
N LEU A 304 -9.84 -45.21 20.56
CA LEU A 304 -10.73 -44.88 19.43
C LEU A 304 -10.17 -45.20 18.04
N GLU A 305 -11.08 -45.65 17.16
CA GLU A 305 -10.83 -45.96 15.73
C GLU A 305 -10.67 -44.72 14.84
N LEU A 306 -11.24 -43.56 15.23
CA LEU A 306 -11.12 -42.31 14.46
C LEU A 306 -9.74 -41.68 14.65
N SER A 307 -9.12 -41.26 13.53
CA SER A 307 -7.83 -40.58 13.61
C SER A 307 -7.97 -39.18 14.23
N VAL A 308 -6.95 -38.76 14.98
CA VAL A 308 -6.89 -37.41 15.59
C VAL A 308 -7.01 -36.31 14.55
N LEU A 309 -6.46 -36.59 13.38
CA LEU A 309 -6.50 -35.69 12.23
C LEU A 309 -7.92 -35.54 11.70
N ASP A 310 -8.71 -36.62 11.61
CA ASP A 310 -10.09 -36.55 11.10
C ASP A 310 -11.00 -35.73 12.03
N THR A 311 -10.80 -35.85 13.34
CA THR A 311 -11.54 -35.04 14.33
C THR A 311 -11.21 -33.56 14.17
N LEU A 312 -9.93 -33.23 14.00
CA LEU A 312 -9.46 -31.86 13.76
C LEU A 312 -9.94 -31.30 12.41
N VAL A 313 -9.95 -32.11 11.35
CA VAL A 313 -10.46 -31.71 10.04
C VAL A 313 -11.96 -31.46 10.11
N SER A 314 -12.72 -32.35 10.77
CA SER A 314 -14.16 -32.19 10.99
C SER A 314 -14.48 -30.89 11.76
N LEU A 315 -13.67 -30.58 12.77
CA LEU A 315 -13.73 -29.32 13.53
C LEU A 315 -13.54 -28.09 12.62
N LEU A 316 -12.51 -28.12 11.77
CA LEU A 316 -12.19 -27.01 10.88
C LEU A 316 -13.17 -26.87 9.72
N GLN A 317 -13.75 -27.98 9.22
CA GLN A 317 -14.77 -27.95 8.15
C GLN A 317 -16.02 -27.16 8.56
N ARG A 318 -16.40 -27.19 9.85
CA ARG A 318 -17.51 -26.37 10.37
C ARG A 318 -17.28 -24.87 10.27
N VAL A 319 -16.02 -24.43 10.20
CA VAL A 319 -15.64 -23.01 10.15
C VAL A 319 -15.16 -22.60 8.77
N CYS A 320 -14.49 -23.48 8.04
CA CYS A 320 -13.92 -23.19 6.73
C CYS A 320 -14.83 -23.60 5.57
N GLY A 321 -15.83 -24.45 5.83
CA GLY A 321 -16.62 -25.12 4.82
C GLY A 321 -15.95 -26.38 4.25
N ASP A 322 -16.74 -27.17 3.53
CA ASP A 322 -16.28 -28.30 2.73
C ASP A 322 -16.58 -28.01 1.25
N ASP A 323 -15.63 -27.39 0.57
CA ASP A 323 -15.64 -27.20 -0.88
C ASP A 323 -14.69 -28.21 -1.53
N GLU A 324 -14.89 -28.53 -2.81
CA GLU A 324 -14.03 -29.44 -3.58
C GLU A 324 -12.56 -28.99 -3.57
N ASN A 325 -12.34 -27.68 -3.55
CA ASN A 325 -11.02 -27.05 -3.52
C ASN A 325 -10.54 -26.69 -2.10
N SER A 326 -11.14 -27.25 -1.05
CA SER A 326 -10.73 -26.98 0.33
C SER A 326 -9.32 -27.49 0.62
N PHE A 327 -8.48 -26.65 1.22
CA PHE A 327 -7.12 -27.03 1.65
C PHE A 327 -7.14 -28.16 2.70
N LEU A 328 -8.29 -28.40 3.35
CA LEU A 328 -8.47 -29.50 4.31
C LEU A 328 -8.44 -30.88 3.66
N ARG A 329 -8.52 -30.96 2.32
CA ARG A 329 -8.38 -32.20 1.55
C ARG A 329 -6.96 -32.42 1.00
N ASP A 330 -6.08 -31.42 1.10
CA ASP A 330 -4.69 -31.51 0.62
C ASP A 330 -3.81 -32.22 1.67
N GLU A 331 -3.42 -33.46 1.39
CA GLU A 331 -2.54 -34.24 2.27
C GLU A 331 -1.22 -33.54 2.58
N THR A 332 -0.68 -32.75 1.64
CA THR A 332 0.57 -32.02 1.86
C THR A 332 0.40 -30.92 2.91
N VAL A 333 -0.80 -30.33 3.00
CA VAL A 333 -1.15 -29.35 4.03
C VAL A 333 -1.36 -30.04 5.37
N LEU A 334 -2.14 -31.12 5.40
CA LEU A 334 -2.42 -31.88 6.64
C LEU A 334 -1.15 -32.53 7.24
N ASN A 335 -0.17 -32.86 6.40
CA ASN A 335 1.14 -33.35 6.82
C ASN A 335 2.09 -32.24 7.31
N GLY A 336 1.71 -30.97 7.20
CA GLY A 336 2.55 -29.85 7.61
C GLY A 336 3.68 -29.52 6.63
N CYS A 337 3.63 -30.02 5.40
CA CYS A 337 4.59 -29.71 4.35
C CYS A 337 4.23 -28.41 3.59
N LYS A 338 2.97 -27.98 3.70
CA LYS A 338 2.41 -26.82 3.00
C LYS A 338 1.47 -26.05 3.94
N ALA A 339 1.46 -24.74 3.85
CA ALA A 339 0.49 -23.89 4.52
C ALA A 339 -0.86 -23.97 3.81
N GLY A 340 -1.94 -24.12 4.59
CA GLY A 340 -3.31 -23.96 4.09
C GLY A 340 -3.70 -22.49 4.09
N GLU A 341 -4.33 -22.01 3.02
CA GLU A 341 -4.93 -20.68 2.97
C GLU A 341 -6.44 -20.84 2.77
N GLY A 342 -7.24 -20.07 3.51
CA GLY A 342 -8.69 -20.20 3.47
C GLY A 342 -9.43 -19.01 4.07
N LEU A 343 -10.76 -19.08 4.03
CA LEU A 343 -11.66 -18.12 4.67
C LEU A 343 -12.34 -18.80 5.85
N ILE A 344 -12.39 -18.10 6.99
CA ILE A 344 -13.16 -18.51 8.17
C ILE A 344 -14.56 -17.90 8.05
N TYR A 345 -15.57 -18.70 8.34
CA TYR A 345 -16.99 -18.35 8.40
C TYR A 345 -17.49 -18.51 9.84
N ASP A 346 -18.69 -18.02 10.13
CA ASP A 346 -19.39 -18.43 11.34
C ASP A 346 -19.68 -19.94 11.31
N VAL A 347 -19.88 -20.55 12.49
CA VAL A 347 -20.05 -22.00 12.63
C VAL A 347 -21.20 -22.50 11.76
N ASP A 348 -20.92 -23.50 10.92
CA ASP A 348 -21.86 -24.14 9.99
C ASP A 348 -22.57 -23.15 9.05
N ALA A 349 -21.96 -21.98 8.82
CA ALA A 349 -22.56 -20.92 8.01
C ALA A 349 -22.06 -20.89 6.56
N PHE A 350 -21.06 -21.70 6.19
CA PHE A 350 -20.48 -21.72 4.83
C PHE A 350 -21.56 -21.93 3.76
N PRO A 351 -21.55 -21.16 2.64
CA PRO A 351 -20.61 -20.09 2.27
C PRO A 351 -21.02 -18.67 2.75
N LEU A 352 -22.01 -18.57 3.64
CA LEU A 352 -22.54 -17.31 4.18
C LEU A 352 -21.79 -16.86 5.44
N LYS A 353 -21.94 -15.58 5.79
CA LYS A 353 -21.35 -14.95 6.99
C LYS A 353 -19.82 -15.18 7.12
N PRO A 354 -19.03 -14.75 6.12
CA PRO A 354 -17.58 -14.82 6.24
C PRO A 354 -17.08 -13.91 7.37
N VAL A 355 -16.15 -14.42 8.15
CA VAL A 355 -15.42 -13.68 9.19
C VAL A 355 -14.21 -13.00 8.58
N GLY A 356 -13.39 -13.74 7.82
CA GLY A 356 -12.23 -13.20 7.12
C GLY A 356 -11.17 -14.25 6.76
N PRO A 357 -10.09 -13.84 6.06
CA PRO A 357 -9.07 -14.75 5.58
C PRO A 357 -8.10 -15.19 6.69
N SER A 358 -7.60 -16.41 6.56
CA SER A 358 -6.68 -17.03 7.50
C SER A 358 -5.67 -17.94 6.81
N THR A 359 -4.55 -18.17 7.49
CA THR A 359 -3.53 -19.14 7.09
C THR A 359 -3.38 -20.18 8.19
N PHE A 360 -3.33 -21.45 7.80
CA PHE A 360 -3.30 -22.62 8.66
C PHE A 360 -1.97 -23.34 8.51
N LEU A 361 -1.33 -23.66 9.64
CA LEU A 361 -0.08 -24.41 9.69
C LEU A 361 -0.30 -25.64 10.55
N PHE A 362 -0.30 -26.81 9.93
CA PHE A 362 -0.38 -28.09 10.63
C PHE A 362 1.01 -28.51 11.10
N SER A 363 1.07 -29.00 12.33
CA SER A 363 2.27 -29.58 12.92
C SER A 363 1.87 -30.87 13.62
N LYS A 364 2.53 -31.96 13.24
CA LYS A 364 2.42 -33.26 13.94
C LYS A 364 3.53 -33.31 14.99
N SER A 365 3.21 -33.76 16.20
CA SER A 365 4.22 -34.01 17.22
C SER A 365 5.11 -35.18 16.78
N ASN A 366 6.41 -35.09 17.03
CA ASN A 366 7.34 -36.17 16.70
C ASN A 366 7.34 -37.22 17.82
N GLU A 367 7.25 -38.49 17.43
CA GLU A 367 7.43 -39.72 18.22
C GLU A 367 6.51 -39.91 19.45
N GLY A 368 5.50 -40.79 19.29
CA GLY A 368 4.76 -41.43 20.39
C GLY A 368 3.53 -40.69 20.93
N THR A 369 3.43 -39.38 20.71
CA THR A 369 2.26 -38.58 21.15
C THR A 369 1.21 -38.47 20.04
N LYS A 370 -0.01 -38.93 20.31
CA LYS A 370 -1.19 -38.79 19.42
C LYS A 370 -1.74 -37.35 19.44
N GLU A 371 -0.87 -36.35 19.27
CA GLU A 371 -1.21 -34.93 19.31
C GLU A 371 -1.00 -34.29 17.94
N VAL A 372 -2.05 -33.64 17.43
CA VAL A 372 -2.00 -32.82 16.22
C VAL A 372 -2.33 -31.39 16.60
N LYS A 373 -1.48 -30.47 16.12
CA LYS A 373 -1.60 -29.04 16.40
C LYS A 373 -1.77 -28.26 15.11
N VAL A 374 -2.68 -27.30 15.12
CA VAL A 374 -2.88 -26.31 14.04
C VAL A 374 -2.66 -24.92 14.58
N SER A 375 -1.81 -24.17 13.89
CA SER A 375 -1.63 -22.74 14.15
C SER A 375 -2.35 -21.93 13.07
N ILE A 376 -3.31 -21.11 13.49
CA ILE A 376 -4.17 -20.29 12.66
C ILE A 376 -3.73 -18.83 12.79
N MET A 377 -3.29 -18.26 11.69
CA MET A 377 -2.88 -16.85 11.59
C MET A 377 -4.02 -16.05 11.00
N VAL A 378 -4.44 -15.00 11.72
CA VAL A 378 -5.58 -14.16 11.35
C VAL A 378 -5.29 -12.69 11.60
N HIS A 379 -5.99 -11.82 10.88
CA HIS A 379 -5.88 -10.37 11.07
C HIS A 379 -6.38 -9.96 12.48
N PRO A 380 -5.75 -8.98 13.15
CA PRO A 380 -6.14 -8.55 14.50
C PRO A 380 -7.61 -8.12 14.60
N ALA A 381 -8.18 -7.57 13.52
CA ALA A 381 -9.58 -7.17 13.48
C ALA A 381 -10.59 -8.33 13.64
N ILE A 382 -10.20 -9.57 13.36
CA ILE A 382 -11.08 -10.75 13.45
C ILE A 382 -10.62 -11.75 14.51
N ARG A 383 -9.45 -11.55 15.11
CA ARG A 383 -8.84 -12.53 16.03
C ARG A 383 -9.72 -12.89 17.21
N VAL A 384 -10.32 -11.89 17.86
CA VAL A 384 -11.18 -12.12 19.04
C VAL A 384 -12.38 -12.99 18.66
N LYS A 385 -13.01 -12.69 17.52
CA LYS A 385 -14.13 -13.47 16.99
C LYS A 385 -13.72 -14.90 16.60
N VAL A 386 -12.56 -15.06 15.97
CA VAL A 386 -12.04 -16.40 15.60
C VAL A 386 -11.72 -17.24 16.84
N MET A 387 -11.11 -16.64 17.87
CA MET A 387 -10.87 -17.33 19.15
C MET A 387 -12.17 -17.82 19.77
N SER A 388 -13.20 -16.96 19.87
CA SER A 388 -14.48 -17.35 20.45
C SER A 388 -15.15 -18.45 19.64
N LEU A 389 -15.15 -18.36 18.31
CA LEU A 389 -15.72 -19.41 17.46
C LEU A 389 -15.05 -20.78 17.68
N ILE A 390 -13.71 -20.80 17.78
CA ILE A 390 -12.98 -22.06 17.99
C ILE A 390 -13.23 -22.61 19.40
N GLU A 391 -13.26 -21.75 20.43
CA GLU A 391 -13.61 -22.14 21.80
C GLU A 391 -15.03 -22.69 21.89
N ASP A 392 -16.00 -22.02 21.24
CA ASP A 392 -17.40 -22.44 21.18
C ASP A 392 -17.51 -23.83 20.53
N ILE A 393 -16.86 -24.05 19.39
CA ILE A 393 -16.89 -25.36 18.73
C ILE A 393 -16.21 -26.43 19.60
N SER A 394 -15.07 -26.10 20.21
CA SER A 394 -14.34 -27.03 21.08
C SER A 394 -15.18 -27.46 22.29
N SER A 395 -15.98 -26.55 22.86
CA SER A 395 -16.85 -26.83 24.00
C SER A 395 -18.06 -27.70 23.67
N ASN A 396 -18.53 -27.67 22.42
CA ASN A 396 -19.71 -28.42 21.98
C ASN A 396 -19.41 -29.88 21.61
N ILE A 397 -18.13 -30.25 21.52
CA ILE A 397 -17.72 -31.63 21.22
C ILE A 397 -17.54 -32.40 22.52
N ASN A 398 -18.62 -33.04 22.98
CA ASN A 398 -18.60 -34.04 24.04
C ASN A 398 -18.12 -35.39 23.48
N LEU A 399 -16.87 -35.48 23.02
CA LEU A 399 -16.25 -36.77 22.71
C LEU A 399 -15.54 -37.28 23.96
N GLU A 400 -16.11 -38.29 24.61
CA GLU A 400 -15.49 -38.96 25.76
C GLU A 400 -14.07 -39.40 25.38
N GLY A 401 -13.06 -38.88 26.11
CA GLY A 401 -11.65 -39.25 25.93
C GLY A 401 -10.83 -38.37 24.97
N TRP A 402 -11.40 -37.31 24.38
CA TRP A 402 -10.66 -36.37 23.51
C TRP A 402 -10.36 -35.06 24.23
N GLY A 403 -9.09 -34.64 24.23
CA GLY A 403 -8.66 -33.36 24.79
C GLY A 403 -8.49 -32.32 23.68
N VAL A 404 -9.41 -31.36 23.56
CA VAL A 404 -9.25 -30.20 22.68
C VAL A 404 -8.81 -29.00 23.51
N LYS A 405 -7.66 -28.41 23.16
CA LYS A 405 -7.09 -27.26 23.85
C LYS A 405 -6.86 -26.11 22.88
N VAL A 406 -7.42 -24.96 23.22
CA VAL A 406 -7.20 -23.70 22.51
C VAL A 406 -6.14 -22.90 23.27
N SER A 407 -5.11 -22.46 22.57
CA SER A 407 -4.04 -21.63 23.14
C SER A 407 -3.57 -20.56 22.13
N THR A 408 -2.61 -19.73 22.53
CA THR A 408 -2.02 -18.72 21.64
C THR A 408 -0.51 -18.78 21.68
N THR A 409 0.15 -18.75 20.52
CA THR A 409 1.61 -18.79 20.41
C THR A 409 2.13 -17.47 19.85
N SER A 410 3.15 -16.89 20.47
CA SER A 410 3.77 -15.64 19.99
C SER A 410 4.58 -15.88 18.71
N LEU A 411 4.32 -15.10 17.68
CA LEU A 411 4.89 -15.29 16.35
C LEU A 411 5.18 -13.94 15.67
N SER A 412 6.29 -13.86 14.95
CA SER A 412 6.62 -12.72 14.10
C SER A 412 6.65 -13.14 12.63
N LEU A 413 6.26 -12.23 11.75
CA LEU A 413 6.19 -12.45 10.31
C LEU A 413 6.98 -11.39 9.55
N LEU A 414 7.96 -11.83 8.77
CA LEU A 414 8.64 -11.00 7.78
C LEU A 414 8.31 -11.47 6.37
N ARG A 415 7.93 -10.54 5.50
CA ARG A 415 7.71 -10.83 4.08
C ARG A 415 8.87 -10.33 3.25
N ILE A 416 9.51 -11.23 2.51
CA ILE A 416 10.57 -10.90 1.56
C ILE A 416 10.03 -11.11 0.15
N ARG A 417 9.87 -10.03 -0.61
CA ARG A 417 9.28 -10.08 -1.97
C ARG A 417 10.23 -9.58 -3.04
N GLY A 418 10.10 -10.09 -4.25
CA GLY A 418 10.92 -9.73 -5.41
C GLY A 418 11.62 -10.91 -6.07
N LEU A 419 12.10 -10.69 -7.29
CA LEU A 419 12.76 -11.71 -8.11
C LEU A 419 14.04 -12.25 -7.44
N ALA A 420 14.84 -11.38 -6.81
CA ALA A 420 16.05 -11.78 -6.07
C ALA A 420 15.78 -12.23 -4.62
N SER A 421 14.53 -12.45 -4.21
CA SER A 421 14.18 -12.79 -2.83
C SER A 421 14.81 -14.10 -2.37
N SER A 422 14.73 -15.18 -3.16
CA SER A 422 15.32 -16.49 -2.81
C SER A 422 16.84 -16.39 -2.59
N ALA A 423 17.56 -15.75 -3.51
CA ALA A 423 19.00 -15.53 -3.37
C ALA A 423 19.35 -14.68 -2.14
N THR A 424 18.51 -13.68 -1.81
CA THR A 424 18.68 -12.86 -0.61
C THR A 424 18.50 -13.67 0.67
N ILE A 425 17.50 -14.54 0.71
CA ILE A 425 17.25 -15.40 1.89
C ILE A 425 18.36 -16.41 2.05
N ALA A 426 18.76 -17.10 0.99
CA ALA A 426 19.88 -18.05 1.02
C ALA A 426 21.16 -17.38 1.56
N SER A 427 21.49 -16.17 1.08
CA SER A 427 22.66 -15.43 1.52
C SER A 427 22.57 -14.90 2.95
N VAL A 428 21.39 -14.43 3.40
CA VAL A 428 21.23 -13.79 4.72
C VAL A 428 21.07 -14.82 5.84
N LEU A 429 20.38 -15.92 5.56
CA LEU A 429 20.12 -17.00 6.53
C LEU A 429 21.11 -18.15 6.40
N SER A 430 22.10 -18.06 5.50
CA SER A 430 23.07 -19.12 5.21
C SER A 430 22.41 -20.46 4.87
N LEU A 431 21.29 -20.43 4.15
CA LEU A 431 20.57 -21.62 3.72
C LEU A 431 21.12 -22.14 2.40
N ASP A 432 21.12 -23.46 2.26
CA ASP A 432 21.44 -24.08 0.99
C ASP A 432 20.41 -23.65 -0.07
N SER A 433 20.91 -23.10 -1.17
CA SER A 433 20.11 -22.64 -2.31
C SER A 433 19.22 -23.74 -2.89
N SER A 434 19.61 -25.01 -2.75
CA SER A 434 18.82 -26.17 -3.17
C SER A 434 17.44 -26.24 -2.49
N LYS A 435 17.35 -25.81 -1.22
CA LYS A 435 16.12 -25.79 -0.42
C LYS A 435 15.16 -24.66 -0.79
N LEU A 436 15.62 -23.67 -1.56
CA LEU A 436 14.84 -22.47 -1.92
C LEU A 436 14.61 -22.37 -3.45
N ASN A 437 14.54 -23.52 -4.11
CA ASN A 437 14.39 -23.61 -5.57
C ASN A 437 13.09 -22.93 -6.07
N SER A 438 13.12 -22.40 -7.29
CA SER A 438 11.96 -21.79 -7.96
C SER A 438 10.85 -22.78 -8.31
N SER A 439 11.13 -24.10 -8.25
CA SER A 439 10.14 -25.15 -8.48
C SER A 439 9.17 -25.36 -7.33
N LEU A 440 9.41 -24.72 -6.17
CA LEU A 440 8.56 -24.89 -4.99
C LEU A 440 7.19 -24.25 -5.21
N GLU A 441 6.16 -24.98 -4.82
CA GLU A 441 4.79 -24.52 -4.94
C GLU A 441 4.47 -23.47 -3.88
N HIS A 442 3.39 -22.72 -4.12
CA HIS A 442 2.86 -21.77 -3.16
C HIS A 442 2.39 -22.51 -1.91
N GLY A 443 2.73 -21.95 -0.74
CA GLY A 443 2.40 -22.50 0.56
C GLY A 443 3.47 -23.46 1.08
N GLN A 444 4.37 -23.97 0.25
CA GLN A 444 5.35 -24.98 0.67
C GLN A 444 6.24 -24.46 1.81
N LEU A 445 6.40 -25.30 2.83
CA LEU A 445 7.09 -25.01 4.09
C LEU A 445 8.51 -25.57 4.08
N VAL A 446 9.45 -24.77 4.57
CA VAL A 446 10.85 -25.16 4.77
C VAL A 446 11.25 -24.76 6.19
N GLU A 447 11.61 -25.75 7.00
CA GLU A 447 12.15 -25.51 8.34
C GLU A 447 13.60 -25.00 8.26
N PHE A 448 13.97 -24.11 9.17
CA PHE A 448 15.35 -23.67 9.32
C PHE A 448 15.70 -23.29 10.76
N ASP A 449 16.98 -23.40 11.09
CA ASP A 449 17.51 -23.02 12.39
C ASP A 449 18.00 -21.57 12.35
N ALA A 450 17.19 -20.67 12.89
CA ALA A 450 17.47 -19.23 12.88
C ALA A 450 18.50 -18.80 13.96
N SER A 451 18.80 -19.65 14.93
CA SER A 451 19.64 -19.32 16.08
C SER A 451 20.64 -20.42 16.41
N ASN A 452 21.89 -20.04 16.67
CA ASN A 452 22.87 -20.88 17.35
C ASN A 452 22.57 -21.03 18.86
N ASP A 453 21.57 -20.29 19.39
CA ASP A 453 21.11 -20.41 20.78
C ASP A 453 20.16 -21.60 20.89
N THR A 454 20.64 -22.67 21.52
CA THR A 454 19.91 -23.90 21.84
C THR A 454 18.77 -23.71 22.85
N THR A 455 18.60 -22.51 23.42
CA THR A 455 17.67 -22.24 24.53
C THR A 455 16.23 -21.99 24.10
N THR A 456 15.95 -21.70 22.83
CA THR A 456 14.58 -21.52 22.33
C THR A 456 14.20 -22.64 21.37
N SER A 457 13.45 -23.62 21.88
CA SER A 457 12.86 -24.75 21.13
C SER A 457 11.84 -24.35 20.04
N ALA A 458 11.68 -23.06 19.74
CA ALA A 458 10.71 -22.58 18.76
C ALA A 458 11.29 -22.71 17.34
N LYS A 459 10.79 -23.69 16.58
CA LYS A 459 11.13 -23.89 15.17
C LYS A 459 10.82 -22.62 14.36
N SER A 460 11.71 -22.26 13.44
CA SER A 460 11.49 -21.19 12.47
C SER A 460 11.11 -21.77 11.12
N LEU A 461 10.13 -21.17 10.47
CA LEU A 461 9.54 -21.66 9.23
C LEU A 461 9.67 -20.62 8.12
N ILE A 462 9.89 -21.09 6.90
CA ILE A 462 9.84 -20.28 5.69
C ILE A 462 8.74 -20.85 4.81
N THR A 463 7.85 -19.99 4.32
CA THR A 463 6.75 -20.38 3.44
C THR A 463 6.91 -19.68 2.10
N ARG A 464 6.76 -20.44 1.00
CA ARG A 464 6.79 -19.88 -0.35
C ARG A 464 5.49 -19.15 -0.64
N HIS A 465 5.55 -17.88 -1.01
CA HIS A 465 4.35 -17.11 -1.35
C HIS A 465 4.36 -16.71 -2.83
N GLN A 466 3.47 -17.31 -3.61
CA GLN A 466 3.35 -17.10 -5.06
C GLN A 466 1.87 -17.27 -5.49
N PRO A 467 0.97 -16.36 -5.09
CA PRO A 467 -0.47 -16.55 -5.24
C PRO A 467 -0.97 -16.64 -6.69
N ASN A 468 -0.26 -16.03 -7.64
CA ASN A 468 -0.59 -16.07 -9.08
C ASN A 468 0.33 -17.05 -9.82
N GLN A 469 0.41 -18.32 -9.40
CA GLN A 469 1.39 -19.29 -9.93
C GLN A 469 1.39 -19.39 -11.45
N GLN A 470 0.21 -19.50 -12.07
CA GLN A 470 0.03 -19.59 -13.53
C GLN A 470 0.57 -18.38 -14.30
N ARG A 471 0.79 -17.26 -13.61
CA ARG A 471 1.29 -15.99 -14.16
C ARG A 471 2.49 -15.50 -13.38
N GLY A 472 3.23 -16.38 -12.73
CA GLY A 472 4.33 -16.01 -11.83
C GLY A 472 5.48 -15.30 -12.54
N ASP A 473 5.62 -15.53 -13.85
CA ASP A 473 6.57 -14.93 -14.77
C ASP A 473 6.26 -13.45 -15.09
N LEU A 474 5.02 -13.01 -14.86
CA LEU A 474 4.62 -11.64 -15.11
C LEU A 474 5.36 -10.65 -14.20
N PRO A 475 5.94 -9.57 -14.76
CA PRO A 475 6.59 -8.53 -13.98
C PRO A 475 5.71 -7.89 -12.90
N GLN A 476 4.39 -7.91 -13.12
CA GLN A 476 3.35 -7.46 -12.19
C GLN A 476 3.37 -8.25 -10.88
N ASN A 477 3.67 -9.54 -10.94
CA ASN A 477 3.58 -10.45 -9.80
C ASN A 477 4.88 -10.53 -8.99
N PHE A 478 6.01 -10.01 -9.50
CA PHE A 478 7.28 -10.05 -8.79
C PHE A 478 7.26 -9.32 -7.45
N ALA A 479 6.47 -8.25 -7.32
CA ALA A 479 6.36 -7.49 -6.08
C ALA A 479 5.50 -8.19 -5.00
N THR A 480 4.69 -9.15 -5.40
CA THR A 480 3.87 -9.95 -4.50
C THR A 480 4.42 -11.35 -4.28
N SER A 481 5.27 -11.85 -5.17
CA SER A 481 5.91 -13.17 -5.04
C SER A 481 7.20 -13.11 -4.21
N GLY A 482 7.44 -14.15 -3.42
CA GLY A 482 8.61 -14.27 -2.57
C GLY A 482 8.40 -15.27 -1.45
N TRP A 483 8.70 -14.85 -0.22
CA TRP A 483 8.74 -15.73 0.94
C TRP A 483 8.22 -15.04 2.19
N ASP A 484 7.55 -15.81 3.03
CA ASP A 484 7.12 -15.41 4.36
C ASP A 484 7.95 -16.18 5.39
N ILE A 485 8.57 -15.46 6.31
CA ILE A 485 9.46 -16.03 7.32
C ILE A 485 8.77 -15.86 8.67
N LEU A 486 8.50 -16.99 9.30
CA LEU A 486 7.81 -17.11 10.58
C LEU A 486 8.80 -17.56 11.65
N PHE A 487 8.86 -16.84 12.76
CA PHE A 487 9.79 -17.16 13.84
C PHE A 487 9.38 -16.49 15.16
N HIS A 488 10.07 -16.83 16.24
CA HIS A 488 9.82 -16.24 17.55
C HIS A 488 10.20 -14.74 17.60
N PRO A 489 9.41 -13.86 18.26
CA PRO A 489 9.67 -12.42 18.26
C PRO A 489 11.03 -11.94 18.77
N SER A 490 11.74 -12.74 19.58
CA SER A 490 13.06 -12.40 20.13
C SER A 490 14.13 -12.15 19.06
N ILE A 491 14.08 -12.86 17.93
CA ILE A 491 15.08 -12.80 16.86
C ILE A 491 14.69 -11.86 15.71
N ALA A 492 13.45 -11.37 15.71
CA ALA A 492 12.86 -10.56 14.64
C ALA A 492 13.69 -9.35 14.23
N SER A 493 14.13 -8.56 15.22
CA SER A 493 14.88 -7.33 14.97
C SER A 493 16.26 -7.59 14.38
N SER A 494 16.90 -8.71 14.76
CA SER A 494 18.20 -9.12 14.23
C SER A 494 18.07 -9.54 12.78
N ILE A 495 17.15 -10.47 12.49
CA ILE A 495 16.90 -10.97 11.14
C ILE A 495 16.49 -9.84 10.19
N PHE A 496 15.55 -9.00 10.61
CA PHE A 496 15.11 -7.85 9.79
C PHE A 496 16.28 -6.91 9.46
N GLN A 497 17.15 -6.63 10.44
CA GLN A 497 18.31 -5.79 10.20
C GLN A 497 19.28 -6.44 9.22
N SER A 498 19.53 -7.75 9.35
CA SER A 498 20.37 -8.51 8.42
C SER A 498 19.85 -8.43 6.98
N PHE A 499 18.54 -8.54 6.76
CA PHE A 499 17.95 -8.31 5.43
C PHE A 499 18.15 -6.87 4.95
N ALA A 500 17.90 -5.88 5.81
CA ALA A 500 18.00 -4.48 5.43
C ALA A 500 19.45 -3.99 5.20
N THR A 501 20.45 -4.58 5.87
CA THR A 501 21.85 -4.17 5.77
C THR A 501 22.70 -5.05 4.88
N HIS A 502 22.65 -6.38 5.07
CA HIS A 502 23.46 -7.34 4.31
C HIS A 502 22.75 -7.75 3.02
N GLY A 503 21.47 -8.08 3.12
CA GLY A 503 20.63 -8.42 1.96
C GLY A 503 20.19 -7.24 1.12
N ALA A 504 20.61 -6.01 1.46
CA ALA A 504 20.21 -4.73 0.86
C ALA A 504 18.71 -4.58 0.57
N ALA A 505 17.86 -5.32 1.29
CA ALA A 505 16.44 -5.36 1.06
C ALA A 505 15.82 -3.99 1.36
N CYS A 506 14.93 -3.54 0.48
CA CYS A 506 14.20 -2.30 0.70
C CYS A 506 13.06 -2.55 1.68
N ALA A 507 13.19 -1.99 2.89
CA ALA A 507 12.07 -1.96 3.81
C ALA A 507 10.87 -1.21 3.20
N ILE A 508 9.68 -1.79 3.33
CA ILE A 508 8.41 -1.24 2.87
C ILE A 508 7.36 -1.22 3.99
N GLY A 509 6.37 -0.33 3.89
CA GLY A 509 5.26 -0.24 4.83
C GLY A 509 3.95 -0.70 4.20
N LEU A 510 2.84 -0.47 4.92
CA LEU A 510 1.49 -0.85 4.50
C LEU A 510 1.11 -0.29 3.12
N ALA A 511 1.42 0.97 2.84
CA ALA A 511 1.05 1.62 1.57
C ALA A 511 1.79 1.02 0.38
N GLU A 512 3.08 0.69 0.52
CA GLU A 512 3.84 0.04 -0.54
C GLU A 512 3.40 -1.40 -0.76
N ALA A 513 3.14 -2.16 0.31
CA ALA A 513 2.64 -3.54 0.24
C ALA A 513 1.27 -3.63 -0.45
N SER A 514 0.32 -2.78 -0.04
CA SER A 514 -1.00 -2.69 -0.67
C SER A 514 -0.94 -2.36 -2.17
N ARG A 515 0.04 -1.54 -2.57
CA ARG A 515 0.24 -1.21 -3.98
C ARG A 515 0.87 -2.33 -4.78
N ALA A 516 1.72 -3.15 -4.17
CA ALA A 516 2.19 -4.39 -4.80
C ALA A 516 1.03 -5.34 -5.08
N GLN A 517 0.12 -5.52 -4.11
CA GLN A 517 -1.09 -6.34 -4.26
C GLN A 517 -2.03 -5.84 -5.36
N LEU A 518 -2.23 -4.51 -5.47
CA LEU A 518 -3.02 -3.92 -6.57
C LEU A 518 -2.32 -4.07 -7.95
N GLU A 519 -0.99 -4.02 -7.97
CA GLU A 519 -0.21 -4.14 -9.21
C GLU A 519 -0.17 -5.57 -9.76
N ALA A 520 -0.39 -6.57 -8.91
CA ALA A 520 -0.44 -7.97 -9.30
C ALA A 520 -1.46 -8.23 -10.43
N CYS A 521 -1.23 -9.32 -11.17
CA CYS A 521 -2.05 -9.75 -12.29
C CYS A 521 -2.41 -11.25 -12.14
N PRO A 522 -3.66 -11.58 -11.74
CA PRO A 522 -4.70 -10.66 -11.28
C PRO A 522 -4.36 -9.94 -9.96
N PRO A 523 -5.03 -8.81 -9.63
CA PRO A 523 -4.83 -8.07 -8.39
C PRO A 523 -5.25 -8.88 -7.16
N LEU A 524 -4.41 -8.89 -6.12
CA LEU A 524 -4.67 -9.66 -4.90
C LEU A 524 -5.63 -8.91 -3.96
N PRO A 525 -6.56 -9.62 -3.29
CA PRO A 525 -7.47 -9.02 -2.33
C PRO A 525 -6.71 -8.53 -1.09
N ILE A 526 -7.18 -7.44 -0.50
CA ILE A 526 -6.64 -6.84 0.72
C ILE A 526 -7.73 -6.84 1.78
N PHE A 527 -7.48 -7.55 2.88
CA PHE A 527 -8.36 -7.52 4.04
C PHE A 527 -8.13 -6.24 4.87
N PRO A 528 -9.19 -5.57 5.35
CA PRO A 528 -10.62 -5.87 5.12
C PRO A 528 -11.27 -5.08 3.96
N ARG A 529 -10.51 -4.23 3.26
CA ARG A 529 -11.02 -3.37 2.16
C ARG A 529 -11.83 -4.16 1.13
N ASP A 530 -11.30 -5.29 0.69
CA ASP A 530 -11.86 -6.09 -0.40
C ASP A 530 -12.82 -7.19 0.11
N TYR A 531 -13.33 -7.07 1.35
CA TYR A 531 -14.23 -8.03 1.99
C TYR A 531 -15.49 -7.36 2.57
N PRO A 532 -16.29 -6.64 1.76
CA PRO A 532 -17.42 -5.82 2.23
C PRO A 532 -18.57 -6.61 2.87
N ASP A 533 -18.60 -7.93 2.69
CA ASP A 533 -19.55 -8.86 3.31
C ASP A 533 -19.16 -9.28 4.73
N THR A 534 -17.89 -9.12 5.12
CA THR A 534 -17.42 -9.33 6.49
C THR A 534 -17.74 -8.14 7.40
N GLU A 535 -17.88 -8.36 8.70
CA GLU A 535 -18.10 -7.27 9.68
C GLU A 535 -16.95 -6.24 9.70
N ALA A 536 -15.71 -6.74 9.60
CA ALA A 536 -14.53 -5.88 9.52
C ALA A 536 -14.50 -5.05 8.23
N GLY A 537 -14.95 -5.61 7.09
CA GLY A 537 -15.07 -4.89 5.83
C GLY A 537 -16.18 -3.85 5.84
N LYS A 538 -17.34 -4.14 6.44
CA LYS A 538 -18.39 -3.15 6.67
C LYS A 538 -17.86 -1.98 7.50
N SER A 539 -17.19 -2.29 8.62
CA SER A 539 -16.56 -1.29 9.49
C SER A 539 -15.52 -0.43 8.75
N TYR A 540 -14.74 -1.04 7.84
CA TYR A 540 -13.78 -0.32 6.99
C TYR A 540 -14.45 0.75 6.11
N TRP A 541 -15.55 0.39 5.45
CA TRP A 541 -16.22 1.27 4.49
C TRP A 541 -17.15 2.29 5.12
N GLU A 542 -17.85 1.90 6.18
CA GLU A 542 -18.77 2.78 6.91
C GLU A 542 -18.04 3.71 7.87
N GLY A 543 -16.87 3.31 8.36
CA GLY A 543 -16.15 4.05 9.41
C GLY A 543 -16.86 3.99 10.76
N ASN A 544 -17.84 3.10 10.92
CA ASN A 544 -18.54 2.84 12.17
C ASN A 544 -17.71 1.93 13.10
N GLY A 545 -17.88 2.12 14.42
CA GLY A 545 -17.24 1.31 15.48
C GLY A 545 -16.12 2.03 16.25
N ASP A 546 -15.68 1.42 17.35
CA ASP A 546 -14.62 1.96 18.24
C ASP A 546 -13.31 2.26 17.48
N ASN A 547 -13.08 1.56 16.36
CA ASN A 547 -11.92 1.71 15.48
C ASN A 547 -12.17 2.62 14.26
N GLY A 548 -13.30 3.33 14.17
CA GLY A 548 -13.65 4.15 13.01
C GLY A 548 -12.57 5.15 12.58
N SER A 549 -11.84 5.68 13.56
CA SER A 549 -10.73 6.62 13.33
C SER A 549 -9.48 5.95 12.70
N ASP A 550 -9.27 4.67 12.96
CA ASP A 550 -8.14 3.89 12.44
C ASP A 550 -8.35 3.54 10.96
N TRP A 551 -9.59 3.19 10.58
CA TRP A 551 -9.95 2.91 9.20
C TRP A 551 -9.67 4.10 8.28
N VAL A 552 -9.96 5.32 8.72
CA VAL A 552 -9.69 6.53 7.93
C VAL A 552 -8.19 6.69 7.65
N VAL A 553 -7.33 6.40 8.63
CA VAL A 553 -5.87 6.45 8.45
C VAL A 553 -5.39 5.37 7.49
N ILE A 554 -5.94 4.15 7.59
CA ILE A 554 -5.60 3.04 6.69
C ILE A 554 -6.03 3.36 5.28
N ARG A 555 -7.27 3.80 5.08
CA ARG A 555 -7.82 4.22 3.79
C ARG A 555 -6.93 5.29 3.16
N GLU A 556 -6.53 6.30 3.91
CA GLU A 556 -5.63 7.34 3.41
C GLU A 556 -4.29 6.78 2.86
N CYS A 557 -3.77 5.71 3.46
CA CYS A 557 -2.54 5.05 3.03
C CYS A 557 -2.76 4.11 1.85
N VAL A 558 -3.82 3.31 1.92
CA VAL A 558 -4.15 2.23 0.98
C VAL A 558 -4.78 2.76 -0.30
N GLU A 559 -5.64 3.77 -0.20
CA GLU A 559 -6.41 4.39 -1.30
C GLU A 559 -5.69 5.58 -1.95
N GLY A 560 -4.57 6.06 -1.37
CA GLY A 560 -3.83 7.25 -1.83
C GLY A 560 -3.24 7.21 -3.25
N SER A 561 -2.45 8.21 -3.64
CA SER A 561 -1.83 8.21 -4.99
C SER A 561 -0.53 7.40 -5.05
N TRP A 562 -0.17 6.89 -6.23
CA TRP A 562 1.06 6.11 -6.53
C TRP A 562 2.39 6.88 -6.36
N GLY A 563 2.33 8.11 -5.84
CA GLY A 563 3.42 9.06 -5.76
C GLY A 563 4.18 9.03 -4.44
N ARG A 564 4.99 10.08 -4.21
CA ARG A 564 5.50 10.36 -2.86
C ARG A 564 4.33 10.73 -1.96
N MET A 565 4.47 10.43 -0.67
CA MET A 565 3.48 10.77 0.37
C MET A 565 2.73 12.06 0.09
N HIS A 566 1.41 11.94 0.04
CA HIS A 566 0.55 13.09 -0.10
C HIS A 566 0.64 13.96 1.15
N THR A 567 0.59 15.28 0.98
CA THR A 567 0.55 16.26 2.10
C THR A 567 -0.64 16.02 3.03
N SER A 568 -1.65 15.32 2.53
CA SER A 568 -2.85 14.92 3.26
C SER A 568 -2.57 13.87 4.32
N LEU A 569 -1.79 12.81 4.08
CA LEU A 569 -1.48 11.83 5.13
C LEU A 569 -0.77 12.53 6.30
N ASN A 570 0.15 13.45 6.00
CA ASN A 570 0.76 14.30 7.02
C ASN A 570 -0.25 15.23 7.72
N ARG A 571 -1.32 15.66 7.04
CA ARG A 571 -2.39 16.46 7.63
C ARG A 571 -3.31 15.61 8.51
N VAL A 572 -3.72 14.44 8.02
CA VAL A 572 -4.51 13.42 8.72
C VAL A 572 -3.79 12.99 9.99
N LEU A 573 -2.52 12.56 9.91
CA LEU A 573 -1.73 12.18 11.10
C LEU A 573 -1.58 13.32 12.12
N ARG A 574 -1.52 14.58 11.67
CA ARG A 574 -1.47 15.76 12.56
C ARG A 574 -2.83 16.07 13.19
N ASN A 575 -3.91 15.94 12.43
CA ASN A 575 -5.27 16.22 12.87
C ASN A 575 -5.81 15.12 13.78
N HIS A 576 -5.44 13.87 13.51
CA HIS A 576 -5.82 12.70 14.30
C HIS A 576 -5.44 12.86 15.77
N LYS A 577 -4.22 13.33 16.04
CA LYS A 577 -3.74 13.63 17.40
C LYS A 577 -4.56 14.70 18.12
N ARG A 578 -5.26 15.57 17.39
CA ARG A 578 -6.12 16.62 17.96
C ARG A 578 -7.55 16.11 18.19
N PHE A 579 -7.98 15.10 17.44
CA PHE A 579 -9.36 14.62 17.44
C PHE A 579 -9.65 13.66 18.60
N LYS A 580 -8.70 12.79 18.99
CA LYS A 580 -8.87 11.84 20.11
C LYS A 580 -9.14 12.53 21.48
N GLY A 581 -8.94 13.84 21.59
CA GLY A 581 -9.20 14.62 22.81
C GLY A 581 -10.51 15.43 22.80
N ARG A 582 -11.35 15.30 21.76
CA ARG A 582 -12.56 16.13 21.60
C ARG A 582 -13.73 15.28 21.09
N THR A 583 -14.28 14.45 21.96
CA THR A 583 -15.54 13.70 21.76
C THR A 583 -16.75 14.61 21.95
N ASP A 584 -16.74 15.80 21.36
CA ASP A 584 -17.95 16.61 21.29
C ASP A 584 -18.74 16.17 20.05
N ARG A 585 -19.96 15.70 20.28
CA ARG A 585 -20.95 15.23 19.28
C ARG A 585 -21.40 16.38 18.36
N SER A 586 -20.50 16.96 17.56
CA SER A 586 -20.93 17.80 16.44
C SER A 586 -21.35 16.88 15.30
N GLU A 587 -22.65 16.81 15.05
CA GLU A 587 -23.20 16.15 13.87
C GLU A 587 -22.47 16.62 12.60
N PRO A 588 -22.18 15.70 11.65
CA PRO A 588 -21.58 16.08 10.39
C PRO A 588 -22.52 17.06 9.67
N ALA A 589 -22.03 18.27 9.40
CA ALA A 589 -22.79 19.25 8.63
C ALA A 589 -22.98 18.71 7.20
N CYS A 590 -24.16 18.14 6.93
CA CYS A 590 -24.57 17.67 5.62
C CYS A 590 -24.60 18.85 4.64
N LEU A 591 -23.77 18.78 3.59
CA LEU A 591 -23.81 19.72 2.47
C LEU A 591 -25.03 19.40 1.59
N GLY A 592 -26.05 20.27 1.63
CA GLY A 592 -27.04 20.59 0.59
C GLY A 592 -27.72 19.46 -0.22
N ASN A 593 -29.05 19.44 -0.19
CA ASN A 593 -30.01 18.55 -0.88
C ASN A 593 -29.87 18.48 -2.43
N ALA A 594 -28.85 17.82 -2.96
CA ALA A 594 -28.93 17.26 -4.31
C ALA A 594 -29.49 15.83 -4.23
N GLN A 595 -30.82 15.73 -4.28
CA GLN A 595 -31.56 14.46 -4.38
C GLN A 595 -31.38 13.88 -5.78
N SER A 596 -30.46 12.94 -5.94
CA SER A 596 -30.43 12.02 -7.07
C SER A 596 -29.92 10.68 -6.55
N GLN A 597 -30.38 9.57 -7.12
CA GLN A 597 -30.17 8.19 -6.64
C GLN A 597 -28.69 7.84 -6.38
N THR A 598 -27.76 8.58 -6.97
CA THR A 598 -26.31 8.53 -6.70
C THR A 598 -25.95 8.83 -5.23
N ALA A 599 -26.70 9.70 -4.55
CA ALA A 599 -26.51 10.02 -3.13
C ALA A 599 -26.83 8.84 -2.21
N ALA A 600 -27.69 7.92 -2.63
CA ALA A 600 -28.01 6.71 -1.86
C ALA A 600 -26.85 5.71 -1.85
N LEU A 601 -26.04 5.70 -2.92
CA LEU A 601 -24.95 4.73 -3.09
C LEU A 601 -23.66 5.11 -2.38
N ILE A 602 -23.30 6.39 -2.50
CA ILE A 602 -22.05 6.90 -1.95
C ILE A 602 -22.35 8.12 -1.11
N THR A 603 -22.19 7.96 0.20
CA THR A 603 -22.16 9.11 1.09
C THR A 603 -20.73 9.59 1.22
N ARG A 604 -20.55 10.92 1.26
CA ARG A 604 -19.22 11.52 1.43
C ARG A 604 -19.17 12.22 2.75
N ALA A 605 -18.33 11.70 3.62
CA ALA A 605 -18.00 12.35 4.88
C ALA A 605 -16.68 13.09 4.73
N GLN A 606 -16.61 14.32 5.24
CA GLN A 606 -15.32 14.96 5.47
C GLN A 606 -14.74 14.47 6.79
N VAL A 607 -13.88 13.46 6.74
CA VAL A 607 -13.17 12.96 7.93
C VAL A 607 -11.75 13.50 7.92
N LEU A 608 -11.36 14.20 9.00
CA LEU A 608 -10.04 14.81 9.19
C LEU A 608 -9.58 15.76 8.06
N GLY A 609 -10.53 16.35 7.33
CA GLY A 609 -10.29 17.28 6.24
C GLY A 609 -10.06 16.62 4.86
N ARG A 610 -10.52 15.37 4.69
CA ARG A 610 -10.64 14.69 3.41
C ARG A 610 -12.03 14.10 3.23
N THR A 611 -12.51 14.14 1.99
CA THR A 611 -13.72 13.45 1.57
C THR A 611 -13.41 11.95 1.46
N THR A 612 -13.92 11.16 2.39
CA THR A 612 -13.91 9.70 2.30
C THR A 612 -15.26 9.25 1.76
N SER A 613 -15.22 8.37 0.75
CA SER A 613 -16.42 7.75 0.19
C SER A 613 -16.84 6.59 1.11
N THR A 614 -18.02 6.66 1.70
CA THR A 614 -18.67 5.52 2.35
C THR A 614 -19.59 4.88 1.31
N ILE A 615 -19.45 3.57 1.11
CA ILE A 615 -20.19 2.84 0.07
C ILE A 615 -21.33 2.09 0.75
N ASN A 616 -22.56 2.34 0.30
CA ASN A 616 -23.72 1.57 0.74
C ASN A 616 -23.89 0.35 -0.17
N TRP A 617 -23.29 -0.77 0.23
CA TRP A 617 -23.31 -2.01 -0.54
C TRP A 617 -24.72 -2.52 -0.84
N LYS A 618 -25.69 -2.28 0.05
CA LYS A 618 -27.09 -2.70 -0.14
C LYS A 618 -27.74 -2.00 -1.33
N SER A 619 -27.35 -0.76 -1.63
CA SER A 619 -27.93 0.02 -2.74
C SER A 619 -27.40 -0.36 -4.13
N LEU A 620 -26.29 -1.12 -4.20
CA LEU A 620 -25.78 -1.69 -5.45
C LEU A 620 -26.60 -2.88 -5.92
N ILE A 621 -27.43 -3.43 -5.04
CA ILE A 621 -28.19 -4.64 -5.28
C ILE A 621 -29.64 -4.21 -5.43
N PRO A 622 -30.30 -4.50 -6.57
CA PRO A 622 -31.71 -4.21 -6.75
C PRO A 622 -32.48 -4.83 -5.57
N MET A 623 -33.39 -4.07 -4.98
CA MET A 623 -34.23 -4.56 -3.89
C MET A 623 -35.06 -5.72 -4.43
N LEU A 624 -34.67 -6.96 -4.13
CA LEU A 624 -35.60 -8.06 -4.02
C LEU A 624 -36.61 -7.62 -2.95
N SER A 625 -37.78 -7.16 -3.40
CA SER A 625 -38.79 -6.47 -2.60
C SER A 625 -39.35 -7.26 -1.41
N SER A 626 -38.86 -8.48 -1.20
CA SER A 626 -39.24 -9.41 -0.13
C SER A 626 -38.15 -9.65 0.94
N LEU A 627 -36.93 -9.13 0.78
CA LEU A 627 -35.85 -9.47 1.71
C LEU A 627 -35.98 -8.72 3.04
N THR A 628 -35.97 -9.50 4.13
CA THR A 628 -35.99 -8.97 5.50
C THR A 628 -34.71 -8.17 5.79
N SER A 629 -34.79 -7.18 6.69
CA SER A 629 -33.72 -6.20 6.94
C SER A 629 -32.36 -6.77 7.36
N GLU A 630 -32.29 -8.06 7.71
CA GLU A 630 -31.12 -8.72 8.27
C GLU A 630 -30.19 -9.37 7.23
N GLU A 631 -30.60 -9.49 5.97
CA GLU A 631 -29.78 -10.19 4.99
C GLU A 631 -28.48 -9.43 4.68
N SER A 632 -27.36 -10.12 4.90
CA SER A 632 -26.03 -9.61 4.63
C SER A 632 -25.71 -9.75 3.15
N VAL A 633 -25.21 -8.67 2.56
CA VAL A 633 -24.56 -8.71 1.24
C VAL A 633 -23.48 -9.79 1.23
N VAL A 634 -23.45 -10.62 0.19
CA VAL A 634 -22.49 -11.72 -0.01
C VAL A 634 -21.57 -11.38 -1.18
N VAL A 635 -20.27 -11.61 -1.05
CA VAL A 635 -19.34 -11.52 -2.19
C VAL A 635 -19.15 -12.91 -2.77
N VAL A 636 -19.39 -13.04 -4.08
CA VAL A 636 -19.17 -14.28 -4.82
C VAL A 636 -17.66 -14.53 -4.95
N ARG A 637 -17.23 -15.75 -4.61
CA ARG A 637 -15.82 -16.17 -4.60
C ARG A 637 -15.68 -17.58 -5.16
N GLY A 638 -14.50 -17.91 -5.67
CA GLY A 638 -14.13 -19.27 -6.04
C GLY A 638 -15.06 -19.87 -7.10
N SER A 639 -15.45 -21.13 -6.91
CA SER A 639 -16.29 -21.90 -7.84
C SER A 639 -17.66 -21.28 -8.07
N PHE A 640 -18.25 -20.61 -7.07
CA PHE A 640 -19.54 -19.93 -7.19
C PHE A 640 -19.55 -18.79 -8.22
N GLY A 641 -18.36 -18.29 -8.59
CA GLY A 641 -18.23 -17.25 -9.61
C GLY A 641 -18.18 -17.74 -11.05
N ILE A 642 -17.98 -19.05 -11.27
CA ILE A 642 -17.82 -19.65 -12.59
C ILE A 642 -19.01 -19.35 -13.52
N PRO A 643 -20.28 -19.44 -13.07
CA PRO A 643 -21.43 -19.13 -13.92
C PRO A 643 -21.41 -17.69 -14.47
N PHE A 644 -20.99 -16.71 -13.67
CA PHE A 644 -20.89 -15.31 -14.12
C PHE A 644 -19.80 -15.11 -15.16
N VAL A 645 -18.69 -15.82 -15.02
CA VAL A 645 -17.61 -15.82 -16.01
C VAL A 645 -18.08 -16.47 -17.30
N GLN A 646 -18.76 -17.62 -17.23
CA GLN A 646 -19.35 -18.29 -18.38
C GLN A 646 -20.36 -17.40 -19.09
N LEU A 647 -21.21 -16.69 -18.34
CA LEU A 647 -22.19 -15.74 -18.90
C LEU A 647 -21.51 -14.60 -19.65
N LEU A 648 -20.44 -14.02 -19.09
CA LEU A 648 -19.61 -13.01 -19.75
C LEU A 648 -18.91 -13.55 -21.00
N HIS A 649 -18.52 -14.82 -20.99
CA HIS A 649 -17.97 -15.49 -22.17
C HIS A 649 -19.02 -15.76 -23.25
N GLY A 650 -20.30 -15.85 -22.88
CA GLY A 650 -21.43 -15.99 -23.80
C GLY A 650 -21.74 -14.75 -24.63
N CYS A 651 -21.22 -13.57 -24.27
CA CYS A 651 -21.54 -12.29 -24.94
C CYS A 651 -20.91 -12.10 -26.33
N GLY A 652 -20.21 -13.10 -26.88
CA GLY A 652 -19.65 -13.03 -28.23
C GLY A 652 -18.52 -14.00 -28.48
N LYS A 653 -18.25 -14.28 -29.77
CA LYS A 653 -17.12 -15.12 -30.19
C LYS A 653 -15.89 -14.27 -30.44
N LEU A 654 -14.74 -14.70 -29.91
CA LEU A 654 -13.45 -14.06 -30.16
C LEU A 654 -12.86 -14.51 -31.49
N HIS A 655 -13.35 -13.94 -32.59
CA HIS A 655 -12.82 -14.22 -33.92
C HIS A 655 -11.41 -13.63 -34.06
N TYR A 656 -10.44 -14.49 -34.35
CA TYR A 656 -9.08 -14.05 -34.63
C TYR A 656 -9.00 -13.70 -36.10
N ARG A 657 -9.27 -12.44 -36.44
CA ARG A 657 -8.75 -11.91 -37.70
C ARG A 657 -7.31 -11.52 -37.43
N GLU A 658 -6.39 -12.36 -37.90
CA GLU A 658 -4.97 -12.04 -37.93
C GLU A 658 -4.82 -10.82 -38.84
N MET A 659 -4.89 -9.62 -38.26
CA MET A 659 -4.60 -8.41 -39.01
C MET A 659 -3.10 -8.42 -39.24
N THR A 660 -2.69 -8.93 -40.41
CA THR A 660 -1.41 -8.63 -41.03
C THR A 660 -1.39 -7.11 -41.23
N PHE A 661 -0.87 -6.38 -40.24
CA PHE A 661 -0.56 -4.97 -40.42
C PHE A 661 0.56 -4.89 -41.45
N GLU A 662 0.21 -4.70 -42.72
CA GLU A 662 1.15 -4.20 -43.70
C GLU A 662 1.67 -2.86 -43.17
N SER A 663 2.98 -2.82 -42.90
CA SER A 663 3.66 -1.67 -42.33
C SER A 663 3.69 -0.54 -43.36
N HIS A 664 2.62 0.23 -43.47
CA HIS A 664 2.66 1.47 -44.23
C HIS A 664 3.56 2.50 -43.52
N ASP A 665 4.44 3.10 -44.31
CA ASP A 665 5.54 3.99 -43.94
C ASP A 665 5.11 5.14 -43.01
N VAL A 666 5.29 4.96 -41.70
CA VAL A 666 5.26 6.05 -40.72
C VAL A 666 6.64 6.71 -40.69
N THR A 667 7.03 7.32 -41.80
CA THR A 667 8.08 8.32 -41.80
C THR A 667 7.47 9.61 -41.24
N GLN A 668 8.13 10.25 -40.27
CA GLN A 668 7.80 11.57 -39.68
C GLN A 668 6.98 11.69 -38.37
N GLN A 669 6.76 10.64 -37.58
CA GLN A 669 6.36 10.86 -36.18
C GLN A 669 7.56 10.99 -35.23
N ARG A 670 7.66 12.14 -34.55
CA ARG A 670 8.64 12.42 -33.49
C ARG A 670 8.76 11.22 -32.56
N ARG A 671 9.98 10.67 -32.41
CA ARG A 671 10.30 9.57 -31.49
C ARG A 671 9.63 9.79 -30.13
N LEU A 672 8.60 9.01 -29.84
CA LEU A 672 8.02 8.94 -28.51
C LEU A 672 9.15 8.54 -27.56
N ARG A 673 9.37 9.34 -26.50
CA ARG A 673 10.48 9.16 -25.54
C ARG A 673 10.45 7.82 -24.78
N ARG A 674 9.39 7.04 -24.95
CA ARG A 674 9.27 5.64 -24.60
C ARG A 674 8.52 4.98 -25.76
N PRO A 675 8.89 3.77 -26.20
CA PRO A 675 8.00 2.99 -27.03
C PRO A 675 6.69 2.91 -26.25
N ALA A 676 5.63 3.56 -26.76
CA ALA A 676 4.30 3.25 -26.28
C ALA A 676 4.17 1.76 -26.52
N CYS A 677 4.01 0.97 -25.47
CA CYS A 677 3.71 -0.44 -25.62
C CYS A 677 2.48 -0.45 -26.53
N SER A 678 2.65 -0.93 -27.77
CA SER A 678 1.59 -0.88 -28.77
C SER A 678 0.35 -1.48 -28.13
N PHE A 679 -0.82 -0.91 -28.41
CA PHE A 679 -2.07 -1.49 -27.94
C PHE A 679 -2.11 -2.93 -28.45
N LYS A 680 -1.68 -3.88 -27.61
CA LYS A 680 -1.87 -5.30 -27.85
C LYS A 680 -3.36 -5.47 -28.07
N SER A 681 -3.71 -5.98 -29.25
CA SER A 681 -5.01 -5.83 -29.90
C SER A 681 -6.16 -6.09 -28.91
N MET A 682 -6.92 -5.04 -28.62
CA MET A 682 -8.27 -5.24 -28.11
C MET A 682 -9.07 -5.69 -29.33
N VAL A 683 -9.70 -6.85 -29.22
CA VAL A 683 -10.51 -7.41 -30.30
C VAL A 683 -11.94 -7.32 -29.84
N HIS A 684 -12.76 -6.53 -30.54
CA HIS A 684 -14.19 -6.54 -30.31
C HIS A 684 -14.69 -7.97 -30.53
N ALA A 685 -15.50 -8.49 -29.59
CA ALA A 685 -16.13 -9.77 -29.83
C ALA A 685 -17.04 -9.63 -31.06
N SER A 686 -17.10 -10.67 -31.89
CA SER A 686 -18.08 -10.67 -32.98
C SER A 686 -19.48 -10.58 -32.38
N PRO A 687 -20.37 -9.76 -32.96
CA PRO A 687 -21.74 -9.68 -32.49
C PRO A 687 -22.37 -11.07 -32.56
N LEU A 688 -23.19 -11.39 -31.55
CA LEU A 688 -23.94 -12.65 -31.51
C LEU A 688 -24.93 -12.70 -32.67
N SER A 689 -25.17 -13.90 -33.21
CA SER A 689 -26.31 -14.09 -34.12
C SER A 689 -27.62 -13.81 -33.37
N ARG A 690 -28.72 -13.56 -34.09
CA ARG A 690 -30.03 -13.32 -33.44
C ARG A 690 -30.47 -14.50 -32.57
N GLU A 691 -30.18 -15.73 -32.99
CA GLU A 691 -30.47 -16.96 -32.25
C GLU A 691 -29.58 -17.06 -31.00
N GLU A 692 -28.28 -16.78 -31.14
CA GLU A 692 -27.34 -16.78 -30.01
C GLU A 692 -27.68 -15.69 -28.98
N LEU A 693 -28.13 -14.52 -29.43
CA LEU A 693 -28.60 -13.44 -28.58
C LEU A 693 -29.85 -13.85 -27.79
N GLY A 694 -30.81 -14.53 -28.44
CA GLY A 694 -31.98 -15.09 -27.77
C GLY A 694 -31.61 -16.10 -26.69
N ALA A 695 -30.75 -17.07 -27.03
CA ALA A 695 -30.27 -18.08 -26.07
C ALA A 695 -29.46 -17.47 -24.91
N HIS A 696 -28.64 -16.45 -25.18
CA HIS A 696 -27.88 -15.74 -24.15
C HIS A 696 -28.79 -14.92 -23.23
N SER A 697 -29.82 -14.28 -23.78
CA SER A 697 -30.84 -13.56 -23.03
C SER A 697 -31.65 -14.49 -22.12
N GLU A 698 -32.08 -15.64 -22.65
CA GLU A 698 -32.76 -16.69 -21.86
C GLU A 698 -31.87 -17.17 -20.71
N LEU A 699 -30.57 -17.40 -20.96
CA LEU A 699 -29.62 -17.77 -19.92
C LEU A 699 -29.44 -16.66 -18.86
N CYS A 700 -29.40 -15.38 -19.28
CA CYS A 700 -29.36 -14.24 -18.36
C CYS A 700 -30.59 -14.22 -17.46
N GLN A 701 -31.78 -14.38 -18.04
CA GLN A 701 -33.05 -14.39 -17.29
C GLN A 701 -33.12 -15.56 -16.30
N GLN A 702 -32.77 -16.77 -16.73
CA GLN A 702 -32.68 -17.94 -15.85
C GLN A 702 -31.70 -17.70 -14.70
N MET A 703 -30.53 -17.14 -14.99
CA MET A 703 -29.54 -16.85 -13.97
C MET A 703 -30.03 -15.78 -13.00
N LEU A 704 -30.67 -14.73 -13.50
CA LEU A 704 -31.26 -13.66 -12.68
C LEU A 704 -32.36 -14.19 -11.76
N GLU A 705 -33.26 -15.03 -12.27
CA GLU A 705 -34.30 -15.71 -11.49
C GLU A 705 -33.73 -16.66 -10.43
N SER A 706 -32.57 -17.27 -10.71
CA SER A 706 -31.86 -18.14 -9.75
C SER A 706 -31.10 -17.38 -8.65
N LEU A 707 -30.90 -16.06 -8.79
CA LEU A 707 -30.23 -15.25 -7.77
C LEU A 707 -31.15 -15.05 -6.56
N SER A 708 -31.01 -15.95 -5.59
CA SER A 708 -31.72 -15.88 -4.32
C SER A 708 -31.10 -14.90 -3.31
N LEU A 709 -29.83 -14.52 -3.50
CA LEU A 709 -29.06 -13.74 -2.53
C LEU A 709 -28.55 -12.42 -3.09
N PRO A 710 -28.41 -11.39 -2.23
CA PRO A 710 -27.78 -10.13 -2.57
C PRO A 710 -26.27 -10.33 -2.79
N ALA A 711 -25.88 -10.61 -4.04
CA ALA A 711 -24.53 -10.96 -4.43
C ALA A 711 -23.73 -9.79 -5.05
N LEU A 712 -22.45 -9.68 -4.67
CA LEU A 712 -21.47 -8.78 -5.27
C LEU A 712 -20.39 -9.58 -6.01
N LEU A 713 -19.99 -9.09 -7.17
CA LEU A 713 -18.91 -9.65 -7.99
C LEU A 713 -17.68 -8.75 -7.88
N ARG A 714 -16.56 -9.30 -7.42
CA ARG A 714 -15.28 -8.58 -7.42
C ARG A 714 -14.75 -8.49 -8.85
N CYS A 715 -14.21 -7.35 -9.22
CA CYS A 715 -13.74 -7.14 -10.59
C CYS A 715 -12.43 -6.34 -10.69
N GLU A 716 -11.72 -6.55 -11.79
CA GLU A 716 -10.55 -5.81 -12.22
C GLU A 716 -10.95 -4.80 -13.30
N ILE A 717 -10.47 -3.56 -13.19
CA ILE A 717 -10.88 -2.45 -14.03
C ILE A 717 -9.67 -1.89 -14.78
N TYR A 718 -9.81 -1.71 -16.10
CA TYR A 718 -8.79 -1.16 -16.99
C TYR A 718 -9.32 0.09 -17.70
N CYS A 719 -8.76 1.27 -17.43
CA CYS A 719 -9.18 2.47 -18.15
C CYS A 719 -8.75 2.43 -19.61
N GLU A 720 -9.68 2.79 -20.49
CA GLU A 720 -9.41 3.15 -21.87
C GLU A 720 -9.03 4.64 -21.93
N GLY A 721 -7.90 4.96 -22.54
CA GLY A 721 -7.47 6.34 -22.73
C GLY A 721 -6.89 7.03 -21.48
N LYS A 722 -7.11 8.35 -21.39
CA LYS A 722 -6.57 9.21 -20.34
C LYS A 722 -7.54 9.27 -19.16
N GLY A 723 -7.02 9.20 -17.94
CA GLY A 723 -7.79 9.35 -16.73
C GLY A 723 -7.18 8.59 -15.58
N THR A 724 -7.78 8.67 -14.40
CA THR A 724 -7.36 7.96 -13.19
C THR A 724 -8.59 7.46 -12.46
N LEU A 725 -8.53 6.22 -11.99
CA LEU A 725 -9.57 5.63 -11.13
C LEU A 725 -9.34 6.05 -9.68
N HIS A 726 -10.41 6.46 -9.03
CA HIS A 726 -10.44 6.77 -7.60
C HIS A 726 -11.47 5.90 -6.89
N PRO A 727 -11.22 5.55 -5.61
CA PRO A 727 -12.22 4.88 -4.80
C PRO A 727 -13.51 5.69 -4.67
N GLY A 728 -14.64 5.04 -4.94
CA GLY A 728 -15.95 5.66 -5.04
C GLY A 728 -16.30 6.23 -6.43
N ASP A 729 -15.48 6.03 -7.46
CA ASP A 729 -15.94 6.25 -8.83
C ASP A 729 -17.02 5.21 -9.18
N LEU A 730 -18.05 5.63 -9.91
CA LEU A 730 -19.21 4.80 -10.24
C LEU A 730 -19.04 4.13 -11.60
N LEU A 731 -19.55 2.91 -11.73
CA LEU A 731 -19.50 2.10 -12.94
C LEU A 731 -20.90 2.00 -13.53
N PHE A 732 -21.07 2.31 -14.81
CA PHE A 732 -22.33 2.32 -15.54
C PHE A 732 -22.22 1.44 -16.80
N PRO A 733 -23.33 0.83 -17.26
CA PRO A 733 -23.35 0.21 -18.57
C PRO A 733 -23.18 1.29 -19.66
N ILE A 734 -22.74 0.88 -20.84
CA ILE A 734 -22.70 1.76 -22.01
C ILE A 734 -24.09 1.76 -22.64
N ALA A 735 -24.62 2.93 -22.97
CA ALA A 735 -25.90 3.03 -23.68
C ALA A 735 -25.71 2.57 -25.14
N GLN A 736 -26.73 1.92 -25.71
CA GLN A 736 -26.66 1.39 -27.07
C GLN A 736 -26.39 2.49 -28.11
N ASP A 737 -26.84 3.71 -27.85
CA ASP A 737 -26.73 4.86 -28.75
C ASP A 737 -25.32 5.49 -28.79
N ASP A 738 -24.48 5.28 -27.76
CA ASP A 738 -23.13 5.88 -27.66
C ASP A 738 -22.11 5.28 -28.66
N VAL A 739 -22.47 4.25 -29.43
CA VAL A 739 -21.53 3.48 -30.25
C VAL A 739 -21.35 4.04 -31.66
N ASP A 740 -22.37 4.66 -32.24
CA ASP A 740 -22.36 5.07 -33.66
C ASP A 740 -21.90 6.52 -33.89
N ASP A 741 -21.82 7.34 -32.85
CA ASP A 741 -21.60 8.80 -32.95
C ASP A 741 -20.16 9.25 -33.27
N SER A 742 -19.22 8.33 -33.48
CA SER A 742 -17.84 8.74 -33.80
C SER A 742 -17.62 9.16 -35.26
N ASN A 743 -18.59 8.95 -36.17
CA ASN A 743 -18.39 9.19 -37.61
C ASN A 743 -19.43 10.06 -38.32
N ASN A 744 -20.52 10.52 -37.68
CA ASN A 744 -21.56 11.29 -38.39
C ASN A 744 -22.00 12.53 -37.60
N TYR A 745 -21.29 13.65 -37.79
CA TYR A 745 -21.73 14.98 -37.34
C TYR A 745 -22.64 15.59 -38.42
N GLU A 746 -23.93 15.21 -38.45
CA GLU A 746 -24.95 16.03 -39.12
C GLU A 746 -25.87 16.63 -38.05
N GLU A 747 -25.89 17.97 -37.99
CA GLU A 747 -26.59 18.80 -37.00
C GLU A 747 -28.11 18.81 -37.27
N ASP A 748 -28.87 17.83 -36.80
CA ASP A 748 -30.34 17.88 -36.81
C ASP A 748 -30.91 18.23 -35.43
N ASN A 749 -31.31 19.51 -35.26
CA ASN A 749 -31.79 20.15 -34.04
C ASN A 749 -33.22 19.75 -33.60
N ASN A 750 -33.63 18.49 -33.77
CA ASN A 750 -34.94 18.06 -33.28
C ASN A 750 -34.87 17.69 -31.79
N GLU A 751 -35.22 18.64 -30.94
CA GLU A 751 -35.49 18.49 -29.50
C GLU A 751 -36.65 17.50 -29.27
N LYS A 752 -36.38 16.20 -29.38
CA LYS A 752 -37.26 15.18 -28.81
C LYS A 752 -36.89 15.00 -27.34
N GLU A 753 -37.84 15.28 -26.46
CA GLU A 753 -37.81 14.95 -25.04
C GLU A 753 -37.71 13.42 -24.88
N ALA A 754 -36.51 12.87 -25.03
CA ALA A 754 -36.23 11.48 -24.72
C ALA A 754 -36.39 11.33 -23.20
N GLU A 755 -37.34 10.50 -22.77
CA GLU A 755 -37.44 10.06 -21.39
C GLU A 755 -36.08 9.50 -20.96
N GLU A 756 -35.33 10.29 -20.20
CA GLU A 756 -33.99 9.97 -19.72
C GLU A 756 -34.13 8.82 -18.70
N LYS A 757 -34.17 7.57 -19.22
CA LYS A 757 -34.15 6.36 -18.40
C LYS A 757 -32.95 6.48 -17.47
N THR A 758 -33.23 6.60 -16.18
CA THR A 758 -32.20 6.86 -15.17
C THR A 758 -31.32 5.61 -15.06
N ILE A 759 -30.20 5.60 -15.76
CA ILE A 759 -29.29 4.46 -15.80
C ILE A 759 -28.73 4.23 -14.40
N GLN A 760 -28.99 3.06 -13.83
CA GLN A 760 -28.48 2.70 -12.51
C GLN A 760 -27.00 2.28 -12.60
N PRO A 761 -26.19 2.57 -11.56
CA PRO A 761 -24.79 2.15 -11.54
C PRO A 761 -24.69 0.62 -11.35
N LEU A 762 -23.89 -0.04 -12.19
CA LEU A 762 -23.52 -1.46 -12.05
C LEU A 762 -22.70 -1.73 -10.80
N GLY A 763 -21.87 -0.76 -10.42
CA GLY A 763 -20.84 -1.00 -9.42
C GLY A 763 -20.04 0.23 -9.01
N VAL A 764 -18.99 -0.03 -8.25
CA VAL A 764 -18.13 0.99 -7.65
C VAL A 764 -16.67 0.58 -7.66
N VAL A 765 -15.79 1.54 -7.91
CA VAL A 765 -14.34 1.37 -7.76
C VAL A 765 -13.98 1.39 -6.28
N ILE A 766 -13.21 0.40 -5.81
CA ILE A 766 -12.70 0.35 -4.42
C ILE A 766 -11.22 0.71 -4.32
N ALA A 767 -10.44 0.46 -5.37
CA ALA A 767 -9.04 0.80 -5.43
C ALA A 767 -8.65 1.13 -6.86
N GLY A 768 -7.78 2.13 -7.05
CA GLY A 768 -7.40 2.56 -8.38
C GLY A 768 -6.12 3.38 -8.45
N GLY A 769 -5.57 3.44 -9.65
CA GLY A 769 -4.64 4.48 -10.08
C GLY A 769 -3.70 4.02 -11.19
N PHE A 770 -2.63 4.77 -11.42
CA PHE A 770 -1.72 4.51 -12.52
C PHE A 770 -0.74 3.36 -12.23
N SER A 771 -0.88 2.24 -12.94
CA SER A 771 0.03 1.11 -12.90
C SER A 771 1.33 1.39 -13.66
N PRO A 772 2.50 1.42 -13.00
CA PRO A 772 3.79 1.63 -13.65
C PRO A 772 4.22 0.49 -14.55
N SER A 773 3.85 -0.77 -14.24
CA SER A 773 4.18 -1.92 -15.07
C SER A 773 3.27 -2.01 -16.30
N ARG A 774 1.98 -1.71 -16.15
CA ARG A 774 1.00 -1.73 -17.27
C ARG A 774 1.05 -0.44 -18.09
N GLY A 775 1.58 0.65 -17.54
CA GLY A 775 1.63 1.96 -18.19
C GLY A 775 0.26 2.63 -18.38
N LYS A 776 -0.77 2.15 -17.67
CA LYS A 776 -2.17 2.59 -17.79
C LYS A 776 -2.83 2.66 -16.42
N CYS A 777 -3.98 3.30 -16.34
CA CYS A 777 -4.78 3.30 -15.12
C CYS A 777 -5.54 1.99 -14.97
N HIS A 778 -5.48 1.47 -13.76
CA HIS A 778 -5.91 0.15 -13.38
C HIS A 778 -6.46 0.19 -11.95
N GLY A 779 -7.42 -0.68 -11.66
CA GLY A 779 -8.07 -0.71 -10.37
C GLY A 779 -8.83 -2.01 -10.12
N THR A 780 -9.49 -2.05 -8.97
CA THR A 780 -10.45 -3.08 -8.60
C THR A 780 -11.74 -2.42 -8.16
N GLY A 781 -12.85 -3.15 -8.28
CA GLY A 781 -14.17 -2.72 -7.88
C GLY A 781 -15.07 -3.89 -7.52
N PHE A 782 -16.32 -3.55 -7.22
CA PHE A 782 -17.41 -4.51 -7.10
C PHE A 782 -18.55 -4.12 -8.03
N LEU A 783 -19.20 -5.13 -8.59
CA LEU A 783 -20.45 -5.02 -9.34
C LEU A 783 -21.57 -5.70 -8.55
N GLY A 784 -22.81 -5.19 -8.64
CA GLY A 784 -23.99 -5.94 -8.21
C GLY A 784 -24.24 -7.08 -9.20
N ALA A 785 -24.42 -8.32 -8.71
CA ALA A 785 -24.57 -9.49 -9.57
C ALA A 785 -25.79 -9.40 -10.50
N ALA A 786 -26.95 -9.03 -9.96
CA ALA A 786 -28.19 -8.85 -10.74
C ALA A 786 -28.03 -7.77 -11.82
N ARG A 787 -27.53 -6.58 -11.43
CA ARG A 787 -27.27 -5.48 -12.38
C ARG A 787 -26.24 -5.85 -13.44
N PHE A 788 -25.25 -6.67 -13.09
CA PHE A 788 -24.27 -7.17 -14.04
C PHE A 788 -24.93 -8.09 -15.07
N ILE A 789 -25.80 -9.02 -14.65
CA ILE A 789 -26.55 -9.90 -15.56
C ILE A 789 -27.46 -9.08 -16.47
N GLU A 790 -28.22 -8.14 -15.93
CA GLU A 790 -29.07 -7.22 -16.71
C GLU A 790 -28.26 -6.42 -17.73
N ALA A 791 -27.04 -6.00 -17.35
CA ALA A 791 -26.13 -5.30 -18.24
C ALA A 791 -25.36 -6.21 -19.20
N LEU A 792 -25.52 -7.53 -19.12
CA LEU A 792 -25.07 -8.47 -20.15
C LEU A 792 -26.20 -8.83 -21.10
N ASP A 793 -27.44 -8.89 -20.60
CA ASP A 793 -28.64 -9.20 -21.37
C ASP A 793 -28.81 -8.20 -22.54
N GLY A 794 -28.83 -8.74 -23.76
CA GLY A 794 -28.95 -7.93 -24.99
C GLY A 794 -27.68 -7.17 -25.40
N THR A 795 -26.57 -7.26 -24.66
CA THR A 795 -25.40 -6.43 -24.95
C THR A 795 -24.47 -7.00 -26.02
N ALA A 796 -24.09 -6.14 -26.97
CA ALA A 796 -23.02 -6.41 -27.94
C ALA A 796 -21.63 -5.90 -27.45
N HIS A 797 -21.53 -5.44 -26.20
CA HIS A 797 -20.36 -4.74 -25.66
C HIS A 797 -19.28 -5.67 -25.06
N GLY A 798 -19.42 -6.98 -25.28
CA GLY A 798 -18.38 -7.94 -24.95
C GLY A 798 -17.09 -7.64 -25.72
N MET A 799 -15.99 -7.50 -24.98
CA MET A 799 -14.67 -7.23 -25.55
C MET A 799 -13.69 -8.34 -25.20
N GLY A 800 -13.02 -8.87 -26.21
CA GLY A 800 -11.89 -9.76 -26.04
C GLY A 800 -10.61 -9.02 -25.75
N LYS A 801 -9.95 -9.39 -24.65
CA LYS A 801 -8.60 -8.93 -24.37
C LYS A 801 -7.64 -10.10 -24.28
N LYS A 802 -6.61 -10.08 -25.12
CA LYS A 802 -5.45 -10.98 -24.98
C LYS A 802 -4.64 -10.53 -23.76
N VAL A 803 -4.47 -11.41 -22.78
CA VAL A 803 -3.60 -11.13 -21.63
C VAL A 803 -2.16 -11.10 -22.13
N SER A 804 -1.38 -10.07 -21.74
CA SER A 804 -0.18 -9.65 -22.45
C SER A 804 0.98 -10.68 -22.57
N THR A 805 0.86 -11.85 -21.95
CA THR A 805 1.84 -12.95 -21.98
C THR A 805 1.23 -14.34 -22.07
N SER A 806 -0.08 -14.48 -21.87
CA SER A 806 -0.78 -15.76 -21.94
C SER A 806 -1.60 -15.80 -23.23
N GLU A 807 -1.68 -16.96 -23.87
CA GLU A 807 -2.64 -17.17 -24.97
C GLU A 807 -4.09 -17.12 -24.48
N GLU A 808 -4.29 -17.17 -23.16
CA GLU A 808 -5.59 -17.02 -22.51
C GLU A 808 -6.23 -15.68 -22.87
N LYS A 809 -7.33 -15.78 -23.60
CA LYS A 809 -8.21 -14.66 -23.92
C LYS A 809 -9.19 -14.50 -22.77
N ARG A 810 -9.34 -13.28 -22.27
CA ARG A 810 -10.37 -12.95 -21.28
C ARG A 810 -11.41 -12.06 -21.91
N MET A 811 -12.67 -12.46 -21.78
CA MET A 811 -13.79 -11.60 -22.08
C MET A 811 -13.91 -10.53 -20.99
N MET A 812 -14.20 -9.31 -21.42
CA MET A 812 -14.33 -8.14 -20.58
C MET A 812 -15.58 -7.38 -20.99
N LEU A 813 -16.27 -6.79 -20.02
CA LEU A 813 -17.36 -5.88 -20.28
C LEU A 813 -16.81 -4.45 -20.43
N ARG A 814 -17.14 -3.79 -21.55
CA ARG A 814 -16.86 -2.35 -21.70
C ARG A 814 -17.90 -1.56 -20.94
N ILE A 815 -17.45 -0.63 -20.09
CA ILE A 815 -18.31 0.16 -19.20
C ILE A 815 -17.93 1.64 -19.24
N LYS A 816 -18.84 2.48 -18.73
CA LYS A 816 -18.60 3.89 -18.47
C LYS A 816 -18.27 4.09 -16.99
N VAL A 817 -17.21 4.82 -16.71
CA VAL A 817 -16.75 5.18 -15.36
C VAL A 817 -16.96 6.67 -15.16
N VAL A 818 -17.80 7.01 -14.20
CA VAL A 818 -18.11 8.40 -13.86
C VAL A 818 -17.37 8.77 -12.58
N GLY A 819 -16.45 9.73 -12.72
CA GLY A 819 -15.66 10.21 -11.60
C GLY A 819 -16.53 10.99 -10.63
N THR A 820 -16.64 10.53 -9.38
CA THR A 820 -17.46 11.25 -8.40
C THR A 820 -16.70 12.43 -7.80
N SER A 821 -15.36 12.41 -7.81
CA SER A 821 -14.48 13.25 -6.97
C SER A 821 -14.17 14.66 -7.47
N CYS A 822 -14.70 15.04 -8.63
CA CYS A 822 -14.37 16.30 -9.30
C CYS A 822 -15.63 17.17 -9.50
N ILE A 823 -15.46 18.49 -9.52
CA ILE A 823 -16.52 19.45 -9.88
C ILE A 823 -16.98 19.24 -11.34
N GLU A 824 -16.11 18.66 -12.16
CA GLU A 824 -16.42 18.19 -13.52
C GLU A 824 -16.59 16.67 -13.49
N CYS A 825 -17.79 16.18 -13.80
CA CYS A 825 -18.06 14.76 -14.02
C CYS A 825 -17.27 14.30 -15.25
N VAL A 826 -16.02 13.87 -15.05
CA VAL A 826 -15.21 13.32 -16.14
C VAL A 826 -15.63 11.88 -16.37
N GLU A 827 -16.35 11.66 -17.45
CA GLU A 827 -16.73 10.36 -17.95
C GLU A 827 -15.56 9.72 -18.69
N ARG A 828 -15.42 8.40 -18.53
CA ARG A 828 -14.32 7.62 -19.12
C ARG A 828 -14.82 6.23 -19.46
N TYR A 829 -14.22 5.60 -20.45
CA TYR A 829 -14.49 4.19 -20.72
C TYR A 829 -13.48 3.30 -20.01
N ALA A 830 -13.93 2.14 -19.57
CA ALA A 830 -13.08 1.12 -18.98
C ALA A 830 -13.53 -0.28 -19.36
N LEU A 831 -12.63 -1.25 -19.19
CA LEU A 831 -12.91 -2.67 -19.33
C LEU A 831 -12.93 -3.32 -17.97
N VAL A 832 -13.91 -4.18 -17.74
CA VAL A 832 -14.06 -4.92 -16.50
C VAL A 832 -13.94 -6.42 -16.75
N ALA A 833 -13.10 -7.07 -15.96
CA ALA A 833 -13.04 -8.53 -15.86
C ALA A 833 -13.40 -8.97 -14.44
N LEU A 834 -14.13 -10.07 -14.30
CA LEU A 834 -14.43 -10.65 -13.00
C LEU A 834 -13.17 -11.27 -12.37
N LEU A 835 -13.06 -11.13 -11.06
CA LEU A 835 -12.04 -11.76 -10.22
C LEU A 835 -12.76 -12.75 -9.30
N LEU A 836 -12.56 -14.05 -9.55
CA LEU A 836 -13.12 -15.11 -8.73
C LEU A 836 -12.28 -15.39 -7.48
#